data_AF-A0A9E2M3D0-F1
#
_entry.id   AF-A0A9E2M3D0-F1
#
_cell.length_a   1.000
_cell.length_b   1.000
_cell.length_c   1.000
_cell.angle_alpha   90.00
_cell.angle_beta   90.00
_cell.angle_gamma   90.00
#
_symmetry.space_group_name_H-M   'P 1'
#
loop_
_entity.id
_entity.type
_entity.pdbx_description
1 polymer ?
#
loop_
_entity_poly.entity_id
_entity_poly.type
_entity_poly.pdbx_seq_one_letter_code
_entity_poly.pdbx_strand_id
1 'polypeptide(L)'
;MRKTLVFFALVIGLVLLISAGFAFGSQDFKVKSTTFAPDKSEYAAGEILVKFRADVKVQDINRIHAKHGTSEMYTSPRAGFKRISIPSTATVDQMVELFRGKPEVEYAEPNYIFHAFMTPNDPYYSYQWHMPMINMEQAWDQSTGTGVVVAIVDCGVAYENYGSFAQAPDLAGTSFVPGYDFVNNDTHPNDDNGHGTHVAGTVAQTTNNGVGVTGVAFNCSIMPVKVLDSQGSGYLSDVADGIIWAADNGADVINMSLGASSTTSTLQNAVQYAYGMGVTIVCAAGNAGTPVAQYPAAYTECISVSAVRYDKALAYYSSYGSTIDICAPGGDVTVDQNGDGYVDGVLQQTHDGSNYSSFSYYFYQGTSMASPHVAGVAALLLAKDGSLTPQQVRDAIQGSAEDLGAAGWDQSFGYGLVDANAALQSLTPTPPVANFSGSPTSGTVPLTVNFTDLSTGSVTSWSWTFGDGGTSTAQNPSHQYTSANTYTVSLTVTGPGGSDGETKTNYITVNPCVTPTAGFVGSPTSGDYPLLVNFTDQSSGATSWAWTFGDGGTSTASNPSHTYTSAGTFTVTQTVTNSCGNDQLVRTNYITVTTPPCYAPVAAFVGSPTSGTYPLTVNFTDQSTNAPTSWSWTFGDGGTSTAQNPSHTYTSAGTFTVTLTATNSCGSDGETKTGYITVTEPSTWTVITYDDFESGWGSYTDGGGDCSRYTRGTYAHQGSAAADIQDNSGTSSSFYHTTGYDVSGYSELQIEFWFRASSMESGEDFWVQYYNGSTWQTVATFTSGTDFSNNVFYNAVVSISSSQYSFPTNAKLRFMCDASDNRDDVYIDEIEFRGMGGGTSGFAKNEPLLPEEFSLAQNYPNPFNPVTQISFTLPTTQDIRLEVFNILGQRVEVLADRAFGAGSYTIPWDASKHSSGVYFYRLSSATFNKTMKMVLMK
;
A
#
# COMPACT_ATOMS: atom_id res chain seq x y z
N MET A 1 106.72 -33.32 69.81
CA MET A 1 106.27 -31.93 69.55
C MET A 1 104.86 -32.01 68.97
N ARG A 2 103.91 -31.29 69.58
CA ARG A 2 102.44 -31.44 69.51
C ARG A 2 101.89 -31.18 68.08
N LYS A 3 101.21 -32.13 67.45
CA LYS A 3 99.74 -32.45 67.43
C LYS A 3 98.84 -31.45 66.67
N THR A 4 98.57 -31.78 65.41
CA THR A 4 97.27 -32.13 64.79
C THR A 4 95.96 -31.40 65.15
N LEU A 5 95.32 -30.86 64.08
CA LEU A 5 93.89 -30.77 63.69
C LEU A 5 92.93 -29.62 64.15
N VAL A 6 92.29 -29.04 63.10
CA VAL A 6 90.98 -28.31 62.96
C VAL A 6 90.84 -26.87 63.50
N PHE A 7 90.32 -25.93 62.68
CA PHE A 7 89.42 -24.76 62.95
C PHE A 7 89.31 -23.92 61.63
N PHE A 8 88.12 -23.66 61.03
CA PHE A 8 87.08 -22.61 61.22
C PHE A 8 87.35 -21.23 60.57
N ALA A 9 86.24 -20.60 60.17
CA ALA A 9 86.04 -19.39 59.36
C ALA A 9 86.63 -18.07 59.87
N LEU A 10 86.84 -17.12 58.94
CA LEU A 10 86.49 -15.69 59.06
C LEU A 10 86.89 -14.96 57.76
N VAL A 11 85.99 -14.17 57.15
CA VAL A 11 86.41 -13.06 56.28
C VAL A 11 85.74 -11.80 56.79
N ILE A 12 86.57 -10.95 57.37
CA ILE A 12 86.32 -9.58 57.80
C ILE A 12 86.31 -8.69 56.57
N GLY A 13 85.29 -7.84 56.43
CA GLY A 13 85.24 -6.72 55.49
C GLY A 13 84.72 -5.49 56.23
N LEU A 14 85.61 -4.84 56.96
CA LEU A 14 85.43 -3.54 57.61
C LEU A 14 85.40 -2.45 56.54
N VAL A 15 84.37 -1.60 56.48
CA VAL A 15 84.46 -0.28 55.83
C VAL A 15 83.98 0.77 56.82
N LEU A 16 84.95 1.61 57.21
CA LEU A 16 84.78 2.80 58.02
C LEU A 16 83.99 3.87 57.28
N LEU A 17 83.18 4.57 58.08
CA LEU A 17 82.70 5.93 57.92
C LEU A 17 83.66 6.86 57.16
N ILE A 18 83.12 7.54 56.14
CA ILE A 18 83.55 8.88 55.75
C ILE A 18 82.37 9.80 56.03
N SER A 19 82.53 10.59 57.09
CA SER A 19 81.74 11.78 57.39
C SER A 19 82.02 12.85 56.34
N ALA A 20 80.99 13.27 55.61
CA ALA A 20 80.95 14.59 54.97
C ALA A 20 79.68 15.29 55.48
N GLY A 21 79.84 16.03 56.57
CA GLY A 21 78.83 16.98 57.00
C GLY A 21 78.75 18.11 55.98
N PHE A 22 77.63 18.22 55.28
CA PHE A 22 77.24 19.47 54.64
C PHE A 22 76.30 20.20 55.59
N ALA A 23 76.83 21.23 56.23
CA ALA A 23 76.04 22.24 56.90
C ALA A 23 75.23 23.01 55.86
N PHE A 24 73.91 22.90 55.86
CA PHE A 24 73.05 23.84 55.15
C PHE A 24 72.78 25.04 56.05
N GLY A 25 73.28 26.18 55.60
CA GLY A 25 73.05 27.48 56.21
C GLY A 25 71.61 27.94 56.01
N SER A 26 71.10 28.63 57.02
CA SER A 26 69.89 29.43 57.01
C SER A 26 69.80 30.35 55.78
N GLN A 27 68.71 30.27 55.03
CA GLN A 27 68.23 31.36 54.18
C GLN A 27 66.70 31.44 54.32
N ASP A 28 66.27 32.47 55.05
CA ASP A 28 64.90 32.98 55.11
C ASP A 28 64.42 33.40 53.70
N PHE A 29 63.23 32.98 53.29
CA PHE A 29 62.54 33.55 52.12
C PHE A 29 61.19 34.18 52.52
N LYS A 30 60.96 35.40 52.01
CA LYS A 30 59.82 36.25 52.35
C LYS A 30 58.55 35.80 51.64
N VAL A 31 57.51 35.50 52.43
CA VAL A 31 56.15 35.15 51.96
C VAL A 31 55.39 36.41 51.53
N LYS A 32 54.70 36.34 50.38
CA LYS A 32 53.61 37.26 50.03
C LYS A 32 52.32 36.45 49.97
N SER A 33 51.53 36.48 51.06
CA SER A 33 50.25 35.78 51.10
C SER A 33 49.21 36.53 50.26
N THR A 34 48.60 35.85 49.30
CA THR A 34 47.29 36.24 48.79
C THR A 34 46.33 35.11 49.11
N THR A 35 45.59 35.27 50.20
CA THR A 35 44.45 34.42 50.52
C THR A 35 43.29 34.81 49.60
N PHE A 36 42.92 33.92 48.67
CA PHE A 36 41.63 33.99 48.00
C PHE A 36 40.68 33.08 48.77
N ALA A 37 39.70 33.67 49.45
CA ALA A 37 38.60 32.90 50.00
C ALA A 37 37.72 32.44 48.81
N PRO A 38 37.48 31.14 48.62
CA PRO A 38 36.55 30.69 47.60
C PRO A 38 35.14 30.99 48.07
N ASP A 39 34.48 31.93 47.41
CA ASP A 39 33.02 31.99 47.43
C ASP A 39 32.53 30.78 46.63
N LYS A 40 31.77 29.89 47.28
CA LYS A 40 31.44 28.52 46.82
C LYS A 40 30.40 28.46 45.68
N SER A 41 30.30 29.47 44.82
CA SER A 41 29.38 29.42 43.67
C SER A 41 30.12 29.11 42.38
N GLU A 42 29.74 28.03 41.70
CA GLU A 42 30.29 27.60 40.41
C GLU A 42 30.15 28.67 39.31
N TYR A 43 29.11 29.51 39.41
CA TYR A 43 28.81 30.62 38.52
C TYR A 43 28.18 31.78 39.28
N ALA A 44 28.27 32.99 38.72
CA ALA A 44 27.74 34.19 39.35
C ALA A 44 26.20 34.17 39.43
N ALA A 45 25.64 34.09 40.64
CA ALA A 45 24.21 33.82 40.91
C ALA A 45 23.20 34.87 40.37
N GLY A 46 23.65 36.00 39.84
CA GLY A 46 22.80 37.10 39.35
C GLY A 46 23.01 37.44 37.88
N GLU A 47 23.79 36.66 37.14
CA GLU A 47 24.11 36.95 35.74
C GLU A 47 24.31 35.70 34.88
N ILE A 48 24.08 35.86 33.58
CA ILE A 48 24.30 34.84 32.55
C ILE A 48 25.10 35.42 31.39
N LEU A 49 25.76 34.57 30.60
CA LEU A 49 26.33 34.94 29.32
C LEU A 49 25.37 34.57 28.20
N VAL A 50 25.13 35.49 27.27
CA VAL A 50 24.26 35.28 26.12
C VAL A 50 24.89 35.85 24.87
N LYS A 51 25.01 35.03 23.83
CA LYS A 51 25.40 35.44 22.49
C LYS A 51 24.16 35.52 21.62
N PHE A 52 23.88 36.70 21.09
CA PHE A 52 22.83 36.88 20.08
C PHE A 52 23.40 36.66 18.68
N ARG A 53 22.57 36.16 17.76
CA ARG A 53 22.96 35.99 16.36
C ARG A 53 23.26 37.35 15.72
N ALA A 54 24.19 37.35 14.77
CA ALA A 54 24.74 38.58 14.18
C ALA A 54 23.71 39.43 13.42
N ASP A 55 22.61 38.83 12.95
CA ASP A 55 21.53 39.47 12.19
C ASP A 55 20.44 40.09 13.09
N VAL A 56 20.49 39.86 14.41
CA VAL A 56 19.48 40.37 15.35
C VAL A 56 19.67 41.87 15.55
N LYS A 57 18.59 42.64 15.35
CA LYS A 57 18.61 44.09 15.54
C LYS A 57 18.62 44.42 17.03
N VAL A 58 19.36 45.47 17.39
CA VAL A 58 19.45 45.98 18.78
C VAL A 58 18.06 46.26 19.40
N GLN A 59 17.10 46.69 18.59
CA GLN A 59 15.72 46.94 19.05
C GLN A 59 15.01 45.67 19.57
N ASP A 60 15.30 44.51 18.97
CA ASP A 60 14.71 43.24 19.37
C ASP A 60 15.36 42.71 20.65
N ILE A 61 16.69 42.87 20.78
CA ILE A 61 17.43 42.59 22.02
C ILE A 61 16.87 43.43 23.19
N ASN A 62 16.64 44.72 22.98
CA ASN A 62 16.05 45.60 23.99
C ASN A 62 14.63 45.18 24.40
N ARG A 63 13.83 44.67 23.45
CA ARG A 63 12.49 44.16 23.74
C ARG A 63 12.54 42.87 24.57
N ILE A 64 13.50 41.99 24.27
CA ILE A 64 13.75 40.77 25.05
C ILE A 64 14.11 41.15 26.49
N HIS A 65 15.01 42.11 26.68
CA HIS A 65 15.38 42.60 28.00
C HIS A 65 14.20 43.15 28.80
N ALA A 66 13.43 44.06 28.20
CA ALA A 66 12.26 44.68 28.84
C ALA A 66 11.19 43.66 29.23
N LYS A 67 11.00 42.61 28.41
CA LYS A 67 9.99 41.56 28.68
C LYS A 67 10.35 40.68 29.88
N HIS A 68 11.64 40.42 30.08
CA HIS A 68 12.11 39.43 31.07
C HIS A 68 12.83 40.07 32.27
N GLY A 69 12.77 41.40 32.41
CA GLY A 69 13.37 42.12 33.54
C GLY A 69 14.90 42.00 33.60
N THR A 70 15.55 41.78 32.46
CA THR A 70 17.01 41.60 32.38
C THR A 70 17.67 42.84 31.82
N SER A 71 18.95 43.03 32.09
CA SER A 71 19.71 44.13 31.48
C SER A 71 21.13 43.73 31.12
N GLU A 72 21.62 44.26 29.99
CA GLU A 72 22.99 44.06 29.55
C GLU A 72 23.97 44.80 30.46
N MET A 73 24.91 44.07 31.03
CA MET A 73 25.97 44.60 31.89
C MET A 73 27.28 44.82 31.13
N TYR A 74 27.54 44.03 30.09
CA TYR A 74 28.78 44.05 29.34
C TYR A 74 28.59 43.40 27.96
N THR A 75 29.30 43.89 26.95
CA THR A 75 29.48 43.22 25.65
C THR A 75 30.96 42.95 25.42
N SER A 76 31.31 41.71 25.09
CA SER A 76 32.67 41.35 24.69
C SER A 76 33.02 41.95 23.32
N PRO A 77 34.03 42.85 23.22
CA PRO A 77 34.37 43.49 21.97
C PRO A 77 35.02 42.54 20.94
N ARG A 78 35.47 41.35 21.38
CA ARG A 78 36.13 40.35 20.53
C ARG A 78 35.22 39.17 20.20
N ALA A 79 34.57 38.59 21.21
CA ALA A 79 33.73 37.42 21.04
C ALA A 79 32.24 37.79 20.87
N GLY A 80 31.84 39.03 21.15
CA GLY A 80 30.49 39.55 20.92
C GLY A 80 29.38 38.92 21.76
N PHE A 81 29.71 38.14 22.80
CA PHE A 81 28.74 37.72 23.82
C PHE A 81 28.42 38.88 24.76
N LYS A 82 27.26 38.81 25.40
CA LYS A 82 26.76 39.78 26.36
C LYS A 82 26.64 39.15 27.73
N ARG A 83 27.12 39.84 28.77
CA ARG A 83 26.80 39.49 30.16
C ARG A 83 25.50 40.17 30.54
N ILE A 84 24.52 39.39 30.97
CA ILE A 84 23.15 39.85 31.23
C ILE A 84 22.83 39.62 32.70
N SER A 85 22.40 40.68 33.39
CA SER A 85 21.80 40.59 34.73
C SER A 85 20.43 39.93 34.66
N ILE A 86 20.13 39.08 35.64
CA ILE A 86 18.83 38.43 35.78
C ILE A 86 18.04 38.97 36.98
N PRO A 87 16.69 38.92 36.95
CA PRO A 87 15.88 39.29 38.11
C PRO A 87 16.19 38.42 39.32
N SER A 88 16.16 39.00 40.53
CA SER A 88 16.35 38.23 41.78
C SER A 88 15.27 37.17 42.05
N THR A 89 14.18 37.20 41.28
CA THR A 89 13.09 36.22 41.32
C THR A 89 13.30 35.01 40.40
N ALA A 90 14.38 34.98 39.62
CA ALA A 90 14.68 33.92 38.66
C ALA A 90 16.05 33.30 38.95
N THR A 91 16.19 31.99 38.73
CA THR A 91 17.49 31.30 38.85
C THR A 91 18.31 31.44 37.57
N VAL A 92 19.62 31.22 37.67
CA VAL A 92 20.54 31.19 36.52
C VAL A 92 20.05 30.20 35.46
N ASP A 93 19.72 28.96 35.85
CA ASP A 93 19.27 27.92 34.91
C ASP A 93 17.96 28.29 34.20
N GLN A 94 16.99 28.84 34.93
CA GLN A 94 15.73 29.31 34.36
C GLN A 94 15.97 30.36 33.27
N MET A 95 16.93 31.26 33.51
CA MET A 95 17.23 32.34 32.59
C MET A 95 18.11 31.89 31.43
N VAL A 96 19.08 31.01 31.67
CA VAL A 96 19.85 30.35 30.61
C VAL A 96 18.89 29.66 29.64
N GLU A 97 17.94 28.86 30.13
CA GLU A 97 16.99 28.18 29.24
C GLU A 97 16.03 29.14 28.55
N LEU A 98 15.54 30.15 29.27
CA LEU A 98 14.69 31.17 28.69
C LEU A 98 15.36 31.88 27.51
N PHE A 99 16.67 32.16 27.58
CA PHE A 99 17.41 32.78 26.49
C PHE A 99 17.78 31.76 25.40
N ARG A 100 18.20 30.53 25.77
CA ARG A 100 18.52 29.46 24.82
C ARG A 100 17.34 29.11 23.91
N GLY A 101 16.12 29.15 24.42
CA GLY A 101 14.89 28.93 23.65
C GLY A 101 14.47 30.07 22.71
N LYS A 102 15.24 31.17 22.60
CA LYS A 102 14.91 32.30 21.70
C LYS A 102 15.57 32.15 20.34
N PRO A 103 14.85 32.36 19.23
CA PRO A 103 15.43 32.28 17.89
C PRO A 103 16.56 33.31 17.67
N GLU A 104 16.52 34.43 18.38
CA GLU A 104 17.53 35.50 18.34
C GLU A 104 18.84 35.13 19.04
N VAL A 105 18.83 34.10 19.89
CA VAL A 105 20.00 33.70 20.68
C VAL A 105 20.76 32.58 19.97
N GLU A 106 22.07 32.76 19.86
CA GLU A 106 23.02 31.76 19.37
C GLU A 106 23.35 30.76 20.48
N TYR A 107 23.67 31.26 21.69
CA TYR A 107 23.80 30.46 22.90
C TYR A 107 23.55 31.30 24.15
N ALA A 108 23.19 30.61 25.24
CA ALA A 108 23.12 31.14 26.59
C ALA A 108 23.70 30.13 27.58
N GLU A 109 24.44 30.61 28.57
CA GLU A 109 25.17 29.80 29.56
C GLU A 109 25.36 30.55 30.89
N PRO A 110 25.60 29.83 32.00
CA PRO A 110 26.02 30.47 33.26
C PRO A 110 27.32 31.25 33.10
N ASN A 111 27.49 32.35 33.84
CA ASN A 111 28.80 33.01 33.92
C ASN A 111 29.67 32.32 34.98
N TYR A 112 30.37 31.27 34.57
CA TYR A 112 31.23 30.48 35.45
C TYR A 112 32.35 31.31 36.09
N ILE A 113 32.59 31.09 37.38
CA ILE A 113 33.67 31.75 38.12
C ILE A 113 34.92 30.90 37.96
N PHE A 114 35.95 31.46 37.33
CA PHE A 114 37.25 30.82 37.22
C PHE A 114 38.10 31.18 38.43
N HIS A 115 38.60 30.16 39.13
CA HIS A 115 39.55 30.28 40.23
C HIS A 115 40.92 29.73 39.83
N ALA A 116 41.99 30.21 40.47
CA ALA A 116 43.26 29.49 40.43
C ALA A 116 43.12 28.22 41.30
N PHE A 117 43.61 27.08 40.81
CA PHE A 117 43.64 25.84 41.59
C PHE A 117 44.41 26.02 42.89
N MET A 118 44.06 25.28 43.95
CA MET A 118 44.76 25.36 45.22
C MET A 118 46.26 25.08 45.04
N THR A 119 47.09 26.06 45.39
CA THR A 119 48.54 25.89 45.55
C THR A 119 48.87 26.09 47.02
N PRO A 120 49.42 25.09 47.72
CA PRO A 120 49.82 25.23 49.12
C PRO A 120 50.78 26.40 49.33
N ASN A 121 50.66 27.09 50.47
CA ASN A 121 51.56 28.21 50.81
C ASN A 121 52.87 27.75 51.50
N ASP A 122 53.05 26.44 51.60
CA ASP A 122 54.12 25.76 52.31
C ASP A 122 55.46 25.88 51.53
N PRO A 123 56.53 26.43 52.13
CA PRO A 123 57.75 26.83 51.42
C PRO A 123 58.49 25.74 50.65
N TYR A 124 58.32 24.46 51.02
CA TYR A 124 58.99 23.33 50.37
C TYR A 124 58.07 22.55 49.42
N TYR A 125 56.84 23.02 49.16
CA TYR A 125 55.91 22.39 48.22
C TYR A 125 56.51 22.20 46.82
N SER A 126 57.35 23.13 46.36
CA SER A 126 58.01 23.04 45.05
C SER A 126 58.93 21.82 44.90
N TYR A 127 59.37 21.22 46.01
CA TYR A 127 60.20 20.02 46.03
C TYR A 127 59.37 18.73 46.19
N GLN A 128 58.07 18.84 46.44
CA GLN A 128 57.14 17.71 46.55
C GLN A 128 56.55 17.34 45.18
N TRP A 129 57.40 16.95 44.24
CA TRP A 129 57.01 16.55 42.88
C TRP A 129 55.90 15.47 42.85
N HIS A 130 55.83 14.67 43.91
CA HIS A 130 54.85 13.60 44.08
C HIS A 130 53.41 14.11 44.24
N MET A 131 53.20 15.36 44.66
CA MET A 131 51.85 15.95 44.82
C MET A 131 51.22 16.34 43.46
N PRO A 132 51.89 17.13 42.59
CA PRO A 132 51.37 17.39 41.24
C PRO A 132 51.24 16.12 40.39
N MET A 133 52.10 15.12 40.60
CA MET A 133 52.06 13.87 39.82
C MET A 133 50.72 13.12 39.94
N ILE A 134 50.03 13.24 41.08
CA ILE A 134 48.75 12.58 41.34
C ILE A 134 47.57 13.58 41.30
N ASN A 135 47.77 14.74 40.68
CA ASN A 135 46.77 15.81 40.48
C ASN A 135 46.15 16.36 41.78
N MET A 136 46.99 16.62 42.79
CA MET A 136 46.51 17.08 44.10
C MET A 136 45.93 18.50 44.09
N GLU A 137 46.47 19.42 43.28
CA GLU A 137 46.00 20.81 43.26
C GLU A 137 44.51 20.91 42.92
N GLN A 138 44.04 20.09 41.97
CA GLN A 138 42.62 20.02 41.61
C GLN A 138 41.82 19.16 42.60
N ALA A 139 42.45 18.15 43.22
CA ALA A 139 41.80 17.30 44.21
C ALA A 139 41.42 18.08 45.48
N TRP A 140 42.30 18.97 45.96
CA TRP A 140 42.06 19.76 47.16
C TRP A 140 40.90 20.76 47.05
N ASP A 141 40.57 21.20 45.83
CA ASP A 141 39.39 22.02 45.58
C ASP A 141 38.08 21.25 45.79
N GLN A 142 38.14 19.91 45.72
CA GLN A 142 36.97 19.03 45.88
C GLN A 142 36.85 18.42 47.28
N SER A 143 37.97 18.04 47.89
CA SER A 143 38.03 17.41 49.21
C SER A 143 39.40 17.60 49.85
N THR A 144 39.46 17.67 51.18
CA THR A 144 40.71 17.79 51.95
C THR A 144 40.85 16.69 53.01
N GLY A 145 39.94 15.71 53.02
CA GLY A 145 39.96 14.59 53.98
C GLY A 145 39.23 14.83 55.29
N THR A 146 38.54 15.98 55.44
CA THR A 146 37.84 16.37 56.67
C THR A 146 36.89 15.29 57.18
N GLY A 147 37.01 14.95 58.46
CA GLY A 147 36.10 14.03 59.14
C GLY A 147 36.43 12.55 58.98
N VAL A 148 37.47 12.21 58.22
CA VAL A 148 37.96 10.84 58.05
C VAL A 148 39.13 10.57 58.98
N VAL A 149 39.19 9.36 59.55
CA VAL A 149 40.28 8.89 60.41
C VAL A 149 41.18 7.92 59.65
N VAL A 150 42.46 8.25 59.52
CA VAL A 150 43.47 7.39 58.90
C VAL A 150 44.40 6.84 59.99
N ALA A 151 44.36 5.53 60.20
CA ALA A 151 45.27 4.83 61.08
C ALA A 151 46.61 4.54 60.39
N ILE A 152 47.69 4.94 61.06
CA ILE A 152 49.07 4.71 60.63
C ILE A 152 49.61 3.57 61.49
N VAL A 153 49.56 2.35 60.95
CA VAL A 153 50.04 1.13 61.61
C VAL A 153 51.53 0.97 61.27
N ASP A 154 52.40 1.53 62.12
CA ASP A 154 53.83 1.73 61.82
C ASP A 154 54.69 1.79 63.11
N CYS A 155 55.81 2.52 63.11
CA CYS A 155 56.71 2.70 64.26
C CYS A 155 56.32 3.83 65.23
N GLY A 156 55.11 4.38 65.09
CA GLY A 156 54.62 5.52 65.86
C GLY A 156 54.61 6.82 65.06
N VAL A 157 54.15 7.91 65.67
CA VAL A 157 54.12 9.25 65.05
C VAL A 157 54.64 10.28 66.05
N ALA A 158 55.37 11.30 65.60
CA ALA A 158 55.76 12.44 66.43
C ALA A 158 54.58 13.43 66.63
N TYR A 159 53.53 12.96 67.30
CA TYR A 159 52.23 13.67 67.41
C TYR A 159 52.03 14.45 68.71
N GLU A 160 52.83 14.18 69.74
CA GLU A 160 52.70 14.81 71.07
C GLU A 160 54.07 15.12 71.70
N ASN A 161 54.07 15.92 72.77
CA ASN A 161 55.24 16.10 73.62
C ASN A 161 55.15 15.14 74.83
N TYR A 162 56.01 14.13 74.87
CA TYR A 162 56.01 13.11 75.91
C TYR A 162 57.44 12.61 76.21
N GLY A 163 57.92 12.80 77.44
CA GLY A 163 59.27 12.38 77.82
C GLY A 163 60.36 13.05 76.95
N SER A 164 61.11 12.26 76.18
CA SER A 164 62.11 12.73 75.21
C SER A 164 61.56 13.01 73.81
N PHE A 165 60.29 12.69 73.58
CA PHE A 165 59.60 12.90 72.30
C PHE A 165 58.98 14.30 72.28
N ALA A 166 59.12 14.98 71.15
CA ALA A 166 58.41 16.23 70.89
C ALA A 166 57.45 16.05 69.71
N GLN A 167 56.41 16.87 69.66
CA GLN A 167 55.54 16.92 68.49
C GLN A 167 56.29 17.56 67.32
N ALA A 168 56.20 16.96 66.14
CA ALA A 168 56.79 17.51 64.93
C ALA A 168 56.14 18.89 64.63
N PRO A 169 56.91 19.98 64.49
CA PRO A 169 56.35 21.33 64.35
C PRO A 169 55.39 21.51 63.16
N ASP A 170 55.64 20.79 62.06
CA ASP A 170 54.85 20.85 60.84
C ASP A 170 53.66 19.85 60.87
N LEU A 171 53.50 19.10 61.97
CA LEU A 171 52.29 18.34 62.30
C LEU A 171 51.44 19.04 63.37
N ALA A 172 51.82 20.26 63.79
CA ALA A 172 51.14 20.95 64.89
C ALA A 172 49.68 21.30 64.59
N GLY A 173 49.31 21.45 63.31
CA GLY A 173 47.94 21.67 62.87
C GLY A 173 47.20 20.40 62.43
N THR A 174 47.89 19.25 62.38
CA THR A 174 47.31 17.96 62.04
C THR A 174 46.39 17.50 63.18
N SER A 175 45.20 17.04 62.84
CA SER A 175 44.28 16.47 63.82
C SER A 175 44.72 15.05 64.20
N PHE A 176 44.79 14.76 65.49
CA PHE A 176 45.11 13.41 65.98
C PHE A 176 43.96 12.89 66.84
N VAL A 177 43.60 11.62 66.61
CA VAL A 177 42.73 10.86 67.52
C VAL A 177 43.60 9.98 68.44
N PRO A 178 43.07 9.47 69.56
CA PRO A 178 43.83 8.59 70.44
C PRO A 178 44.44 7.41 69.67
N GLY A 179 45.71 7.14 69.95
CA GLY A 179 46.46 6.01 69.40
C GLY A 179 46.85 4.99 70.47
N TYR A 180 47.52 3.91 70.06
CA TYR A 180 48.01 2.89 70.99
C TYR A 180 49.38 2.33 70.58
N ASP A 181 50.22 2.06 71.57
CA ASP A 181 51.54 1.47 71.41
C ASP A 181 51.51 -0.01 71.83
N PHE A 182 51.55 -0.92 70.85
CA PHE A 182 51.60 -2.36 71.08
C PHE A 182 53.02 -2.87 71.40
N VAL A 183 54.06 -2.10 71.08
CA VAL A 183 55.47 -2.45 71.34
C VAL A 183 55.83 -2.19 72.79
N ASN A 184 55.36 -1.08 73.36
CA ASN A 184 55.60 -0.71 74.75
C ASN A 184 54.38 -0.90 75.66
N ASN A 185 53.24 -1.26 75.08
CA ASN A 185 51.98 -1.55 75.76
C ASN A 185 51.48 -0.37 76.62
N ASP A 186 51.38 0.80 75.99
CA ASP A 186 50.85 2.02 76.58
C ASP A 186 50.04 2.86 75.56
N THR A 187 49.58 4.03 75.96
CA THR A 187 48.75 4.94 75.15
C THR A 187 49.57 6.03 74.45
N HIS A 188 50.88 5.88 74.35
CA HIS A 188 51.81 6.90 73.87
C HIS A 188 52.64 6.39 72.67
N PRO A 189 51.99 6.12 71.51
CA PRO A 189 52.62 5.63 70.27
C PRO A 189 53.53 6.65 69.58
N ASN A 190 54.53 7.14 70.30
CA ASN A 190 55.51 8.10 69.83
C ASN A 190 56.52 7.41 68.92
N ASP A 191 56.94 8.13 67.88
CA ASP A 191 57.90 7.63 66.90
C ASP A 191 59.32 7.65 67.48
N ASP A 192 59.98 6.49 67.53
CA ASP A 192 61.37 6.31 67.95
C ASP A 192 62.29 5.87 66.79
N ASN A 193 61.79 5.96 65.55
CA ASN A 193 62.48 5.59 64.32
C ASN A 193 62.53 6.74 63.30
N GLY A 194 61.38 7.34 62.97
CA GLY A 194 61.20 8.42 62.01
C GLY A 194 60.35 8.01 60.79
N HIS A 195 60.24 6.71 60.51
CA HIS A 195 59.50 6.21 59.35
C HIS A 195 57.99 6.51 59.45
N GLY A 196 57.38 6.27 60.61
CA GLY A 196 55.94 6.43 60.81
C GLY A 196 55.52 7.90 60.78
N THR A 197 56.34 8.80 61.30
CA THR A 197 56.13 10.25 61.15
C THR A 197 56.16 10.69 59.68
N HIS A 198 57.08 10.15 58.87
CA HIS A 198 57.17 10.46 57.43
C HIS A 198 55.94 9.95 56.66
N VAL A 199 55.50 8.73 56.97
CA VAL A 199 54.26 8.12 56.43
C VAL A 199 53.03 8.96 56.81
N ALA A 200 52.90 9.33 58.09
CA ALA A 200 51.82 10.17 58.57
C ALA A 200 51.81 11.55 57.91
N GLY A 201 52.98 12.18 57.72
CA GLY A 201 53.11 13.45 56.99
C GLY A 201 52.67 13.34 55.53
N THR A 202 53.00 12.23 54.85
CA THR A 202 52.52 12.01 53.46
C THR A 202 51.00 11.99 53.38
N VAL A 203 50.32 11.40 54.38
CA VAL A 203 48.86 11.45 54.47
C VAL A 203 48.38 12.85 54.85
N ALA A 204 48.87 13.43 55.94
CA ALA A 204 48.26 14.62 56.56
C ALA A 204 49.26 15.56 57.26
N GLN A 205 50.39 15.89 56.62
CA GLN A 205 51.20 17.04 57.04
C GLN A 205 50.30 18.29 57.11
N THR A 206 50.56 19.18 58.07
CA THR A 206 49.79 20.42 58.19
C THR A 206 50.04 21.29 56.96
N THR A 207 49.01 21.47 56.14
CA THR A 207 49.09 22.26 54.89
C THR A 207 48.58 23.69 55.09
N ASN A 208 49.11 24.62 54.31
CA ASN A 208 48.75 26.04 54.32
C ASN A 208 49.12 26.79 55.62
N ASN A 209 50.10 26.30 56.37
CA ASN A 209 50.56 26.92 57.63
C ASN A 209 51.76 27.87 57.43
N GLY A 210 52.30 27.96 56.21
CA GLY A 210 53.48 28.76 55.87
C GLY A 210 54.80 28.13 56.33
N VAL A 211 54.81 26.83 56.63
CA VAL A 211 55.94 26.03 57.10
C VAL A 211 56.07 24.79 56.22
N GLY A 212 57.30 24.35 55.98
CA GLY A 212 57.54 22.99 55.49
C GLY A 212 56.79 22.57 54.22
N VAL A 213 56.06 21.47 54.35
CA VAL A 213 55.54 20.61 53.29
C VAL A 213 54.05 20.32 53.46
N THR A 214 53.41 19.71 52.46
CA THR A 214 51.97 19.39 52.46
C THR A 214 51.69 17.87 52.57
N GLY A 215 50.50 17.52 53.06
CA GLY A 215 49.94 16.17 53.04
C GLY A 215 48.81 16.02 52.02
N VAL A 216 48.53 14.79 51.58
CA VAL A 216 47.48 14.48 50.59
C VAL A 216 46.07 14.82 51.11
N ALA A 217 45.73 14.38 52.32
CA ALA A 217 44.44 14.57 52.98
C ALA A 217 44.63 15.34 54.30
N PHE A 218 45.19 16.55 54.20
CA PHE A 218 45.68 17.32 55.35
C PHE A 218 44.64 17.72 56.42
N ASN A 219 43.33 17.59 56.16
CA ASN A 219 42.27 17.80 57.15
C ASN A 219 41.69 16.50 57.73
N CYS A 220 42.21 15.32 57.35
CA CYS A 220 41.86 14.09 58.04
C CYS A 220 42.45 14.06 59.45
N SER A 221 41.99 13.12 60.27
CA SER A 221 42.62 12.85 61.56
C SER A 221 43.52 11.63 61.47
N ILE A 222 44.72 11.72 62.05
CA ILE A 222 45.66 10.61 62.13
C ILE A 222 45.43 9.83 63.43
N MET A 223 45.36 8.50 63.33
CA MET A 223 45.37 7.57 64.46
C MET A 223 46.73 6.86 64.50
N PRO A 224 47.66 7.24 65.40
CA PRO A 224 48.95 6.58 65.51
C PRO A 224 48.79 5.18 66.12
N VAL A 225 49.26 4.14 65.43
CA VAL A 225 49.21 2.75 65.93
C VAL A 225 50.60 2.15 65.83
N LYS A 226 51.33 2.13 66.96
CA LYS A 226 52.72 1.68 66.98
C LYS A 226 52.79 0.17 67.15
N VAL A 227 53.28 -0.50 66.11
CA VAL A 227 53.46 -1.96 66.04
C VAL A 227 54.90 -2.36 65.65
N LEU A 228 55.72 -1.38 65.29
CA LEU A 228 57.14 -1.54 64.99
C LEU A 228 58.01 -0.81 66.04
N ASP A 229 59.11 -1.44 66.43
CA ASP A 229 60.10 -0.90 67.36
C ASP A 229 61.03 0.14 66.70
N SER A 230 62.00 0.67 67.45
CA SER A 230 62.98 1.65 66.97
C SER A 230 63.83 1.18 65.79
N GLN A 231 63.89 -0.13 65.51
CA GLN A 231 64.57 -0.69 64.34
C GLN A 231 63.63 -0.89 63.15
N GLY A 232 62.37 -0.44 63.25
CA GLY A 232 61.34 -0.67 62.26
C GLY A 232 60.91 -2.15 62.17
N SER A 233 61.09 -2.92 63.24
CA SER A 233 60.75 -4.35 63.30
C SER A 233 59.59 -4.58 64.27
N GLY A 234 58.70 -5.52 63.96
CA GLY A 234 57.54 -5.81 64.80
C GLY A 234 57.15 -7.28 64.77
N TYR A 235 56.39 -7.71 65.79
CA TYR A 235 55.84 -9.05 65.83
C TYR A 235 54.51 -9.14 65.08
N LEU A 236 54.23 -10.31 64.52
CA LEU A 236 52.96 -10.62 63.87
C LEU A 236 51.74 -10.35 64.78
N SER A 237 51.87 -10.64 66.08
CA SER A 237 50.83 -10.39 67.08
C SER A 237 50.46 -8.92 67.14
N ASP A 238 51.47 -8.06 67.22
CA ASP A 238 51.30 -6.63 67.49
C ASP A 238 50.72 -5.95 66.26
N VAL A 239 51.15 -6.36 65.06
CA VAL A 239 50.55 -5.90 63.79
C VAL A 239 49.09 -6.33 63.69
N ALA A 240 48.76 -7.59 64.01
CA ALA A 240 47.39 -8.09 63.93
C ALA A 240 46.46 -7.40 64.95
N ASP A 241 46.90 -7.26 66.20
CA ASP A 241 46.15 -6.56 67.24
C ASP A 241 46.01 -5.07 66.93
N GLY A 242 47.04 -4.44 66.37
CA GLY A 242 47.00 -3.05 65.92
C GLY A 242 45.97 -2.79 64.83
N ILE A 243 45.85 -3.69 63.84
CA ILE A 243 44.82 -3.60 62.79
C ILE A 243 43.42 -3.69 63.38
N ILE A 244 43.17 -4.69 64.24
CA ILE A 244 41.87 -4.90 64.88
C ILE A 244 41.51 -3.70 65.75
N TRP A 245 42.46 -3.24 66.57
CA TRP A 245 42.27 -2.11 67.46
C TRP A 245 41.97 -0.83 66.69
N ALA A 246 42.67 -0.57 65.58
CA ALA A 246 42.40 0.60 64.75
C ALA A 246 40.95 0.60 64.22
N ALA A 247 40.48 -0.54 63.71
CA ALA A 247 39.11 -0.69 63.22
C ALA A 247 38.08 -0.51 64.35
N ASP A 248 38.32 -1.11 65.52
CA ASP A 248 37.45 -0.98 66.70
C ASP A 248 37.36 0.46 67.24
N ASN A 249 38.40 1.27 66.99
CA ASN A 249 38.48 2.66 67.46
C ASN A 249 38.15 3.67 66.36
N GLY A 250 37.50 3.24 65.28
CA GLY A 250 36.89 4.12 64.29
C GLY A 250 37.85 4.62 63.22
N ALA A 251 38.88 3.84 62.87
CA ALA A 251 39.64 4.10 61.64
C ALA A 251 38.75 3.85 60.41
N ASP A 252 38.72 4.79 59.48
CA ASP A 252 38.05 4.63 58.18
C ASP A 252 39.03 4.09 57.13
N VAL A 253 40.31 4.44 57.27
CA VAL A 253 41.42 3.96 56.44
C VAL A 253 42.54 3.44 57.33
N ILE A 254 43.13 2.31 56.99
CA ILE A 254 44.37 1.80 57.61
C ILE A 254 45.48 1.80 56.56
N ASN A 255 46.57 2.53 56.83
CA ASN A 255 47.79 2.45 56.05
C ASN A 255 48.81 1.55 56.75
N MET A 256 49.32 0.55 56.02
CA MET A 256 50.39 -0.34 56.46
C MET A 256 51.59 -0.23 55.52
N SER A 257 52.58 0.57 55.92
CA SER A 257 53.86 0.73 55.22
C SER A 257 54.89 -0.31 55.67
N LEU A 258 54.44 -1.56 55.88
CA LEU A 258 55.19 -2.70 56.42
C LEU A 258 54.84 -3.99 55.65
N GLY A 259 55.66 -5.03 55.80
CA GLY A 259 55.37 -6.30 55.16
C GLY A 259 56.25 -7.46 55.59
N ALA A 260 55.78 -8.67 55.27
CA ALA A 260 56.46 -9.94 55.49
C ALA A 260 56.39 -10.81 54.23
N SER A 261 57.36 -11.73 54.09
CA SER A 261 57.49 -12.61 52.91
C SER A 261 56.57 -13.83 52.93
N SER A 262 55.71 -14.00 53.94
CA SER A 262 54.86 -15.18 54.10
C SER A 262 53.48 -14.82 54.63
N THR A 263 52.46 -15.48 54.09
CA THR A 263 51.07 -15.38 54.56
C THR A 263 50.88 -16.07 55.91
N THR A 264 49.97 -15.55 56.73
CA THR A 264 49.59 -16.17 58.00
C THR A 264 48.09 -15.97 58.23
N SER A 265 47.43 -16.97 58.82
CA SER A 265 45.99 -16.87 59.13
C SER A 265 45.69 -15.74 60.12
N THR A 266 46.58 -15.47 61.08
CA THR A 266 46.40 -14.39 62.07
C THR A 266 46.32 -13.03 61.38
N LEU A 267 47.28 -12.70 60.51
CA LEU A 267 47.29 -11.42 59.82
C LEU A 267 46.12 -11.30 58.84
N GLN A 268 45.80 -12.37 58.10
CA GLN A 268 44.68 -12.38 57.17
C GLN A 268 43.34 -12.14 57.89
N ASN A 269 43.13 -12.81 59.04
CA ASN A 269 41.91 -12.64 59.83
C ASN A 269 41.77 -11.21 60.36
N ALA A 270 42.85 -10.58 60.79
CA ALA A 270 42.83 -9.19 61.26
C ALA A 270 42.46 -8.21 60.13
N VAL A 271 43.07 -8.38 58.95
CA VAL A 271 42.74 -7.61 57.74
C VAL A 271 41.27 -7.81 57.34
N GLN A 272 40.79 -9.06 57.33
CA GLN A 272 39.40 -9.38 57.00
C GLN A 272 38.41 -8.79 58.00
N TYR A 273 38.77 -8.77 59.28
CA TYR A 273 37.97 -8.13 60.32
C TYR A 273 37.81 -6.63 60.06
N ALA A 274 38.92 -5.91 59.86
CA ALA A 274 38.90 -4.49 59.57
C ALA A 274 38.12 -4.18 58.28
N TYR A 275 38.35 -4.94 57.20
CA TYR A 275 37.60 -4.79 55.95
C TYR A 275 36.09 -5.01 56.15
N GLY A 276 35.71 -6.02 56.94
CA GLY A 276 34.32 -6.31 57.29
C GLY A 276 33.64 -5.23 58.14
N MET A 277 34.42 -4.40 58.84
CA MET A 277 33.94 -3.21 59.54
C MET A 277 33.78 -1.98 58.62
N GLY A 278 34.09 -2.12 57.32
CA GLY A 278 34.02 -1.03 56.36
C GLY A 278 35.31 -0.20 56.25
N VAL A 279 36.41 -0.68 56.82
CA VAL A 279 37.71 0.03 56.78
C VAL A 279 38.42 -0.22 55.46
N THR A 280 38.88 0.84 54.79
CA THR A 280 39.72 0.72 53.59
C THR A 280 41.17 0.45 54.00
N ILE A 281 41.78 -0.61 53.45
CA ILE A 281 43.12 -1.03 53.88
C ILE A 281 44.11 -0.82 52.73
N VAL A 282 45.17 -0.05 52.96
CA VAL A 282 46.19 0.30 51.97
C VAL A 282 47.55 -0.21 52.44
N CYS A 283 48.27 -0.91 51.56
CA CYS A 283 49.49 -1.62 51.91
C CYS A 283 50.62 -1.37 50.91
N ALA A 284 51.84 -1.22 51.42
CA ALA A 284 53.04 -1.17 50.60
C ALA A 284 53.32 -2.55 49.94
N ALA A 285 53.54 -2.59 48.63
CA ALA A 285 53.81 -3.84 47.90
C ALA A 285 55.14 -4.51 48.27
N GLY A 286 56.09 -3.76 48.84
CA GLY A 286 57.39 -4.25 49.28
C GLY A 286 58.57 -3.72 48.49
N ASN A 287 59.76 -3.73 49.09
CA ASN A 287 60.98 -3.10 48.53
C ASN A 287 62.06 -4.10 48.07
N ALA A 288 61.67 -5.31 47.63
CA ALA A 288 62.62 -6.37 47.25
C ALA A 288 62.81 -6.55 45.73
N GLY A 289 62.18 -5.72 44.88
CA GLY A 289 62.31 -5.79 43.42
C GLY A 289 61.87 -7.15 42.85
N THR A 290 60.86 -7.78 43.47
CA THR A 290 60.50 -9.19 43.25
C THR A 290 59.04 -9.32 42.81
N PRO A 291 58.70 -10.33 41.97
CA PRO A 291 57.31 -10.69 41.66
C PRO A 291 56.63 -11.48 42.79
N VAL A 292 57.37 -11.83 43.84
CA VAL A 292 56.87 -12.65 44.96
C VAL A 292 55.99 -11.80 45.87
N ALA A 293 54.75 -12.25 46.05
CA ALA A 293 53.76 -11.63 46.92
C ALA A 293 54.30 -11.36 48.34
N GLN A 294 54.07 -10.14 48.83
CA GLN A 294 54.36 -9.74 50.21
C GLN A 294 53.05 -9.47 50.94
N TYR A 295 53.01 -9.78 52.24
CA TYR A 295 51.81 -9.70 53.06
C TYR A 295 51.98 -8.60 54.13
N PRO A 296 50.95 -7.78 54.40
CA PRO A 296 49.55 -7.97 54.04
C PRO A 296 49.13 -7.50 52.63
N ALA A 297 50.00 -6.84 51.86
CA ALA A 297 49.63 -6.26 50.57
C ALA A 297 48.97 -7.23 49.58
N ALA A 298 49.39 -8.49 49.57
CA ALA A 298 48.84 -9.51 48.70
C ALA A 298 47.47 -10.10 49.13
N TYR A 299 46.90 -9.69 50.26
CA TYR A 299 45.52 -10.05 50.60
C TYR A 299 44.53 -9.25 49.75
N THR A 300 43.46 -9.91 49.31
CA THR A 300 42.46 -9.31 48.39
C THR A 300 41.74 -8.11 49.01
N GLU A 301 41.62 -8.09 50.32
CA GLU A 301 41.03 -6.99 51.09
C GLU A 301 41.89 -5.72 51.06
N CYS A 302 43.21 -5.86 50.86
CA CYS A 302 44.18 -4.76 50.85
C CYS A 302 44.34 -4.16 49.45
N ILE A 303 44.51 -2.85 49.36
CA ILE A 303 44.96 -2.16 48.15
C ILE A 303 46.49 -2.19 48.17
N SER A 304 47.07 -2.98 47.27
CA SER A 304 48.51 -3.18 47.15
C SER A 304 49.17 -2.12 46.26
N VAL A 305 50.12 -1.36 46.82
CA VAL A 305 50.68 -0.17 46.19
C VAL A 305 52.14 -0.35 45.80
N SER A 306 52.42 -0.38 44.49
CA SER A 306 53.79 -0.32 43.95
C SER A 306 54.30 1.13 43.86
N ALA A 307 55.62 1.31 43.72
CA ALA A 307 56.27 2.61 43.75
C ALA A 307 56.78 3.04 42.37
N VAL A 308 56.50 4.29 41.98
CA VAL A 308 57.10 4.94 40.80
C VAL A 308 58.09 6.05 41.16
N ARG A 309 58.98 6.33 40.22
CA ARG A 309 59.94 7.43 40.22
C ARG A 309 59.34 8.71 39.63
N TYR A 310 60.08 9.81 39.65
CA TYR A 310 59.68 11.09 39.05
C TYR A 310 59.34 10.97 37.54
N ASP A 311 60.04 10.11 36.81
CA ASP A 311 59.76 9.82 35.39
C ASP A 311 58.60 8.85 35.15
N LYS A 312 57.82 8.52 36.19
CA LYS A 312 56.75 7.51 36.22
C LYS A 312 57.21 6.08 35.91
N ALA A 313 58.52 5.82 35.82
CA ALA A 313 59.01 4.46 35.71
C ALA A 313 58.83 3.73 37.05
N LEU A 314 58.58 2.42 37.00
CA LEU A 314 58.58 1.57 38.19
C LEU A 314 59.94 1.72 38.90
N ALA A 315 59.91 2.00 40.20
CA ALA A 315 61.11 2.14 40.99
C ALA A 315 61.85 0.79 41.08
N TYR A 316 63.18 0.79 40.98
CA TYR A 316 63.98 -0.44 40.87
C TYR A 316 63.82 -1.39 42.07
N TYR A 317 63.47 -0.85 43.24
CA TYR A 317 63.24 -1.60 44.46
C TYR A 317 61.78 -2.08 44.60
N SER A 318 60.83 -1.52 43.83
CA SER A 318 59.42 -1.84 43.98
C SER A 318 59.18 -3.31 43.66
N SER A 319 58.55 -4.02 44.59
CA SER A 319 57.99 -5.33 44.28
C SER A 319 56.84 -5.15 43.29
N TYR A 320 56.63 -6.18 42.46
CA TYR A 320 55.68 -6.20 41.37
C TYR A 320 54.99 -7.57 41.34
N GLY A 321 54.15 -7.83 40.35
CA GLY A 321 53.51 -9.13 40.16
C GLY A 321 51.98 -9.07 40.20
N SER A 322 51.34 -10.24 40.31
CA SER A 322 49.89 -10.37 40.17
C SER A 322 49.05 -9.81 41.32
N THR A 323 49.71 -9.30 42.35
CA THR A 323 49.07 -8.78 43.56
C THR A 323 49.13 -7.26 43.63
N ILE A 324 49.63 -6.57 42.60
CA ILE A 324 49.64 -5.10 42.57
C ILE A 324 48.27 -4.60 42.11
N ASP A 325 47.70 -3.66 42.86
CA ASP A 325 46.42 -3.03 42.50
C ASP A 325 46.65 -1.69 41.80
N ILE A 326 47.58 -0.90 42.30
CA ILE A 326 47.82 0.48 41.87
C ILE A 326 49.29 0.84 42.11
N CYS A 327 49.78 1.88 41.44
CA CYS A 327 51.07 2.48 41.77
C CYS A 327 50.92 3.94 42.21
N ALA A 328 51.87 4.40 43.01
CA ALA A 328 51.92 5.77 43.50
C ALA A 328 53.38 6.25 43.65
N PRO A 329 53.61 7.56 43.80
CA PRO A 329 54.96 8.10 43.96
C PRO A 329 55.69 7.50 45.17
N GLY A 330 56.78 6.77 44.90
CA GLY A 330 57.65 6.21 45.94
C GLY A 330 59.07 6.77 45.91
N GLY A 331 59.47 7.42 44.82
CA GLY A 331 60.71 8.19 44.69
C GLY A 331 61.99 7.39 44.48
N ASP A 332 63.09 8.09 44.25
CA ASP A 332 64.43 7.55 44.08
C ASP A 332 65.46 8.57 44.57
N VAL A 333 66.06 8.28 45.73
CA VAL A 333 67.01 9.20 46.38
C VAL A 333 68.42 9.14 45.76
N THR A 334 68.59 8.39 44.66
CA THR A 334 69.88 8.26 43.97
C THR A 334 70.01 9.17 42.75
N VAL A 335 68.93 9.85 42.36
CA VAL A 335 68.84 10.67 41.16
C VAL A 335 68.13 12.00 41.43
N ASP A 336 68.48 13.01 40.65
CA ASP A 336 67.79 14.29 40.50
C ASP A 336 67.41 14.40 39.02
N GLN A 337 66.18 14.06 38.69
CA GLN A 337 65.67 14.01 37.32
C GLN A 337 64.91 15.27 36.95
N ASN A 338 64.41 16.01 37.93
CA ASN A 338 63.67 17.24 37.73
C ASN A 338 64.59 18.48 37.65
N GLY A 339 65.85 18.35 38.06
CA GLY A 339 66.90 19.38 37.99
C GLY A 339 66.75 20.49 39.03
N ASP A 340 66.06 20.23 40.15
CA ASP A 340 65.81 21.21 41.21
C ASP A 340 66.98 21.33 42.23
N GLY A 341 67.99 20.47 42.09
CA GLY A 341 69.18 20.44 42.95
C GLY A 341 69.07 19.49 44.14
N TYR A 342 67.96 18.77 44.29
CA TYR A 342 67.72 17.75 45.30
C TYR A 342 67.34 16.41 44.66
N VAL A 343 67.43 15.34 45.44
CA VAL A 343 67.11 13.99 44.96
C VAL A 343 65.59 13.78 44.90
N ASP A 344 65.11 12.96 43.96
CA ASP A 344 63.68 12.72 43.70
C ASP A 344 63.02 11.76 44.71
N GLY A 345 63.25 11.95 46.00
CA GLY A 345 62.52 11.22 47.06
C GLY A 345 61.15 11.83 47.34
N VAL A 346 60.37 11.18 48.20
CA VAL A 346 59.18 11.77 48.83
C VAL A 346 59.63 12.58 50.03
N LEU A 347 59.30 13.88 50.05
CA LEU A 347 59.77 14.83 51.06
C LEU A 347 58.70 15.05 52.12
N GLN A 348 59.01 14.75 53.38
CA GLN A 348 58.17 15.04 54.55
C GLN A 348 59.01 15.43 55.77
N GLN A 349 58.38 16.05 56.78
CA GLN A 349 59.05 16.32 58.06
C GLN A 349 59.18 15.03 58.87
N THR A 350 60.39 14.75 59.37
CA THR A 350 60.63 13.67 60.34
C THR A 350 61.93 13.91 61.12
N HIS A 351 62.39 12.93 61.89
CA HIS A 351 63.68 12.92 62.60
C HIS A 351 64.55 11.74 62.17
N ASP A 352 65.84 11.78 62.49
CA ASP A 352 66.82 10.76 62.09
C ASP A 352 66.91 9.54 63.03
N GLY A 353 66.05 9.47 64.05
CA GLY A 353 65.99 8.38 65.03
C GLY A 353 67.06 8.46 66.13
N SER A 354 67.93 9.47 66.08
CA SER A 354 68.96 9.71 67.11
C SER A 354 68.52 10.72 68.19
N ASN A 355 67.62 11.65 67.82
CA ASN A 355 67.03 12.63 68.72
C ASN A 355 65.57 12.91 68.35
N TYR A 356 64.64 12.42 69.17
CA TYR A 356 63.19 12.46 68.94
C TYR A 356 62.55 13.85 69.15
N SER A 357 63.37 14.88 69.41
CA SER A 357 62.94 16.28 69.49
C SER A 357 63.57 17.18 68.41
N SER A 358 64.37 16.61 67.51
CA SER A 358 65.07 17.34 66.46
C SER A 358 64.55 16.97 65.08
N PHE A 359 63.73 17.85 64.50
CA PHE A 359 63.06 17.62 63.22
C PHE A 359 63.77 18.31 62.05
N SER A 360 63.72 17.67 60.89
CA SER A 360 64.10 18.24 59.59
C SER A 360 63.22 17.63 58.50
N TYR A 361 63.39 18.07 57.26
CA TYR A 361 62.68 17.52 56.10
C TYR A 361 63.59 16.52 55.40
N TYR A 362 63.10 15.30 55.21
CA TYR A 362 63.88 14.20 54.66
C TYR A 362 63.21 13.62 53.42
N PHE A 363 64.02 13.39 52.39
CA PHE A 363 63.65 12.63 51.19
C PHE A 363 63.79 11.14 51.49
N TYR A 364 62.68 10.41 51.50
CA TYR A 364 62.67 8.95 51.60
C TYR A 364 62.28 8.32 50.25
N GLN A 365 62.65 7.06 50.07
CA GLN A 365 62.16 6.23 48.96
C GLN A 365 61.57 4.92 49.47
N GLY A 366 60.54 4.41 48.80
CA GLY A 366 59.96 3.12 49.11
C GLY A 366 58.50 2.99 48.71
N THR A 367 58.03 1.74 48.58
CA THR A 367 56.58 1.46 48.56
C THR A 367 55.88 1.90 49.85
N SER A 368 56.64 2.03 50.94
CA SER A 368 56.24 2.66 52.21
C SER A 368 55.90 4.15 52.09
N MET A 369 56.43 4.85 51.09
CA MET A 369 56.09 6.25 50.77
C MET A 369 55.01 6.33 49.68
N ALA A 370 54.88 5.31 48.83
CA ALA A 370 53.82 5.23 47.83
C ALA A 370 52.44 4.95 48.46
N SER A 371 52.36 3.98 49.37
CA SER A 371 51.12 3.59 50.07
C SER A 371 50.38 4.75 50.78
N PRO A 372 51.02 5.65 51.54
CA PRO A 372 50.31 6.75 52.18
C PRO A 372 49.72 7.77 51.20
N HIS A 373 50.21 7.89 49.96
CA HIS A 373 49.52 8.69 48.94
C HIS A 373 48.14 8.11 48.63
N VAL A 374 48.06 6.79 48.43
CA VAL A 374 46.81 6.09 48.14
C VAL A 374 45.87 6.10 49.37
N ALA A 375 46.41 5.97 50.58
CA ALA A 375 45.63 6.11 51.82
C ALA A 375 45.05 7.53 51.97
N GLY A 376 45.83 8.55 51.60
CA GLY A 376 45.34 9.92 51.52
C GLY A 376 44.21 10.07 50.50
N VAL A 377 44.36 9.55 49.28
CA VAL A 377 43.30 9.59 48.26
C VAL A 377 42.02 8.87 48.72
N ALA A 378 42.16 7.71 49.38
CA ALA A 378 41.02 7.02 50.00
C ALA A 378 40.31 7.91 51.03
N ALA A 379 41.07 8.64 51.85
CA ALA A 379 40.49 9.59 52.79
C ALA A 379 39.79 10.78 52.12
N LEU A 380 40.31 11.28 50.99
CA LEU A 380 39.62 12.31 50.21
C LEU A 380 38.26 11.84 49.69
N LEU A 381 38.19 10.60 49.19
CA LEU A 381 36.97 9.98 48.67
C LEU A 381 35.93 9.81 49.78
N LEU A 382 36.33 9.25 50.92
CA LEU A 382 35.46 9.07 52.09
C LEU A 382 34.98 10.40 52.69
N ALA A 383 35.80 11.45 52.65
CA ALA A 383 35.39 12.78 53.08
C ALA A 383 34.37 13.42 52.12
N LYS A 384 34.43 13.06 50.83
CA LYS A 384 33.46 13.52 49.81
C LYS A 384 32.13 12.75 49.93
N ASP A 385 32.20 11.45 50.17
CA ASP A 385 31.04 10.59 50.42
C ASP A 385 31.38 9.53 51.48
N GLY A 386 30.95 9.76 52.72
CA GLY A 386 31.21 8.85 53.85
C GLY A 386 30.37 7.57 53.82
N SER A 387 29.53 7.35 52.79
CA SER A 387 28.75 6.12 52.63
C SER A 387 29.45 5.06 51.78
N LEU A 388 30.61 5.38 51.21
CA LEU A 388 31.36 4.46 50.34
C LEU A 388 31.85 3.25 51.13
N THR A 389 31.64 2.07 50.54
CA THR A 389 32.26 0.82 51.01
C THR A 389 33.73 0.75 50.60
N PRO A 390 34.57 -0.06 51.27
CA PRO A 390 35.96 -0.29 50.85
C PRO A 390 36.12 -0.69 49.38
N GLN A 391 35.18 -1.47 48.84
CA GLN A 391 35.20 -1.84 47.43
C GLN A 391 34.93 -0.65 46.51
N GLN A 392 33.97 0.22 46.83
CA GLN A 392 33.69 1.42 46.02
C GLN A 392 34.85 2.42 46.05
N VAL A 393 35.55 2.54 47.19
CA VAL A 393 36.79 3.33 47.29
C VAL A 393 37.87 2.75 46.38
N ARG A 394 38.07 1.42 46.41
CA ARG A 394 38.99 0.71 45.49
C ARG A 394 38.62 0.94 44.04
N ASP A 395 37.36 0.76 43.67
CA ASP A 395 36.87 0.89 42.29
C ASP A 395 37.07 2.32 41.77
N ALA A 396 36.83 3.33 42.60
CA ALA A 396 37.09 4.73 42.25
C ALA A 396 38.58 4.98 41.98
N ILE A 397 39.47 4.49 42.85
CA ILE A 397 40.93 4.62 42.70
C ILE A 397 41.44 3.90 41.45
N GLN A 398 41.01 2.65 41.24
CA GLN A 398 41.47 1.82 40.12
C GLN A 398 40.88 2.28 38.78
N GLY A 399 39.59 2.62 38.75
CA GLY A 399 38.89 3.02 37.54
C GLY A 399 39.26 4.41 37.01
N SER A 400 39.88 5.24 37.84
CA SER A 400 40.31 6.60 37.47
C SER A 400 41.83 6.75 37.31
N ALA A 401 42.59 5.67 37.50
CA ALA A 401 44.05 5.70 37.43
C ALA A 401 44.56 6.10 36.04
N GLU A 402 45.71 6.79 36.00
CA GLU A 402 46.45 6.97 34.74
C GLU A 402 47.10 5.65 34.38
N ASP A 403 46.56 4.99 33.35
CA ASP A 403 47.06 3.72 32.82
C ASP A 403 48.52 3.87 32.34
N LEU A 404 49.43 3.16 33.00
CA LEU A 404 50.87 3.11 32.70
C LEU A 404 51.24 1.69 32.29
N GLY A 405 52.12 1.57 31.29
CA GLY A 405 52.58 0.26 30.84
C GLY A 405 51.66 -0.35 29.79
N ALA A 406 51.18 -1.57 30.05
CA ALA A 406 50.29 -2.27 29.13
C ALA A 406 48.83 -1.91 29.41
N ALA A 407 48.06 -1.62 28.36
CA ALA A 407 46.70 -1.13 28.51
C ALA A 407 45.84 -1.99 29.45
N GLY A 408 45.22 -1.35 30.44
CA GLY A 408 44.48 -2.00 31.51
C GLY A 408 45.39 -2.45 32.67
N TRP A 409 45.00 -3.51 33.36
CA TRP A 409 45.79 -3.99 34.49
C TRP A 409 47.08 -4.69 34.03
N ASP A 410 48.22 -4.36 34.64
CA ASP A 410 49.49 -5.07 34.47
C ASP A 410 50.26 -5.33 35.78
N GLN A 411 51.27 -6.21 35.70
CA GLN A 411 52.02 -6.66 36.87
C GLN A 411 52.91 -5.60 37.51
N SER A 412 53.23 -4.51 36.81
CA SER A 412 54.15 -3.47 37.29
C SER A 412 53.38 -2.34 37.99
N PHE A 413 52.34 -1.85 37.32
CA PHE A 413 51.60 -0.65 37.72
C PHE A 413 50.19 -0.96 38.27
N GLY A 414 49.76 -2.23 38.24
CA GLY A 414 48.38 -2.57 38.56
C GLY A 414 47.46 -1.92 37.53
N TYR A 415 46.44 -1.20 37.99
CA TYR A 415 45.57 -0.40 37.13
C TYR A 415 46.19 0.93 36.66
N GLY A 416 47.37 1.30 37.15
CA GLY A 416 48.06 2.53 36.76
C GLY A 416 48.49 3.40 37.94
N LEU A 417 48.87 4.64 37.65
CA LEU A 417 49.23 5.65 38.63
C LEU A 417 47.98 6.28 39.23
N VAL A 418 47.91 6.35 40.57
CA VAL A 418 46.80 6.98 41.28
C VAL A 418 46.61 8.44 40.84
N ASP A 419 45.37 8.81 40.52
CA ASP A 419 44.95 10.18 40.18
C ASP A 419 43.85 10.63 41.14
N ALA A 420 44.22 11.51 42.09
CA ALA A 420 43.33 11.95 43.16
C ALA A 420 42.13 12.74 42.63
N ASN A 421 42.36 13.61 41.66
CA ASN A 421 41.32 14.45 41.09
C ASN A 421 40.33 13.62 40.26
N ALA A 422 40.82 12.73 39.40
CA ALA A 422 39.97 11.86 38.60
C ALA A 422 39.15 10.90 39.50
N ALA A 423 39.75 10.38 40.58
CA ALA A 423 39.05 9.54 41.54
C ALA A 423 37.88 10.30 42.19
N LEU A 424 38.10 11.54 42.64
CA LEU A 424 37.03 12.37 43.20
C LEU A 424 35.97 12.73 42.16
N GLN A 425 36.35 12.99 40.90
CA GLN A 425 35.40 13.27 39.82
C GLN A 425 34.53 12.06 39.49
N SER A 426 35.05 10.83 39.63
CA SER A 426 34.26 9.60 39.40
C SER A 426 33.04 9.49 40.32
N LEU A 427 33.08 10.14 41.50
CA LEU A 427 31.96 10.19 42.45
C LEU A 427 30.94 11.30 42.13
N THR A 428 31.23 12.21 41.20
CA THR A 428 30.27 13.25 40.80
C THR A 428 29.24 12.65 39.83
N PRO A 429 27.94 12.61 40.18
CA PRO A 429 26.94 12.10 39.28
C PRO A 429 26.87 12.99 38.03
N THR A 430 26.75 12.38 36.86
CA THR A 430 26.52 13.14 35.62
C THR A 430 25.04 13.50 35.48
N PRO A 431 24.72 14.68 34.89
CA PRO A 431 23.34 15.01 34.56
C PRO A 431 22.71 13.92 33.66
N PRO A 432 21.40 13.62 33.81
CA PRO A 432 20.70 12.81 32.83
C PRO A 432 20.71 13.50 31.46
N VAL A 433 20.51 12.75 30.38
CA VAL A 433 20.36 13.30 29.02
C VAL A 433 18.92 13.12 28.57
N ALA A 434 18.22 14.23 28.31
CA ALA A 434 16.81 14.25 27.97
C ALA A 434 16.55 13.71 26.56
N ASN A 435 15.56 12.84 26.40
CA ASN A 435 15.03 12.48 25.09
C ASN A 435 13.61 11.94 25.21
N PHE A 436 12.81 12.04 24.14
CA PHE A 436 11.47 11.48 24.13
C PHE A 436 10.94 11.16 22.74
N SER A 437 9.82 10.45 22.68
CA SER A 437 9.00 10.31 21.48
C SER A 437 7.52 10.50 21.81
N GLY A 438 6.70 10.80 20.80
CA GLY A 438 5.25 10.91 20.90
C GLY A 438 4.57 10.16 19.75
N SER A 439 3.44 9.52 20.04
CA SER A 439 2.64 8.81 19.03
C SER A 439 1.14 8.91 19.29
N PRO A 440 0.33 9.27 18.27
CA PRO A 440 0.73 9.72 16.94
C PRO A 440 1.29 11.16 16.94
N THR A 441 2.10 11.54 15.94
CA THR A 441 2.61 12.93 15.78
C THR A 441 1.69 13.82 14.92
N SER A 442 0.65 13.26 14.31
CA SER A 442 -0.35 14.04 13.59
C SER A 442 -1.74 13.39 13.63
N GLY A 443 -2.78 14.21 13.52
CA GLY A 443 -4.17 13.75 13.47
C GLY A 443 -5.15 14.91 13.49
N THR A 444 -6.45 14.62 13.62
CA THR A 444 -7.52 15.63 13.70
C THR A 444 -7.92 15.89 15.15
N VAL A 445 -8.36 17.10 15.45
CA VAL A 445 -8.88 17.45 16.78
C VAL A 445 -10.15 16.63 17.15
N PRO A 446 -10.29 16.15 18.40
CA PRO A 446 -9.27 16.12 19.46
C PRO A 446 -8.22 15.02 19.20
N LEU A 447 -6.94 15.35 19.33
CA LEU A 447 -5.84 14.41 19.14
C LEU A 447 -5.21 14.05 20.48
N THR A 448 -5.33 12.80 20.90
CA THR A 448 -4.59 12.26 22.06
C THR A 448 -3.24 11.72 21.60
N VAL A 449 -2.15 12.22 22.17
CA VAL A 449 -0.77 11.77 21.94
C VAL A 449 -0.23 11.13 23.21
N ASN A 450 0.34 9.94 23.07
CA ASN A 450 1.07 9.29 24.16
C ASN A 450 2.56 9.57 23.99
N PHE A 451 3.19 10.09 25.03
CA PHE A 451 4.61 10.37 25.07
C PHE A 451 5.37 9.29 25.83
N THR A 452 6.55 8.95 25.31
CA THR A 452 7.46 7.99 25.91
C THR A 452 8.79 8.69 26.19
N ASP A 453 9.22 8.64 27.45
CA ASP A 453 10.55 9.05 27.88
C ASP A 453 11.62 8.10 27.33
N LEU A 454 12.65 8.68 26.71
CA LEU A 454 13.81 7.99 26.16
C LEU A 454 15.11 8.52 26.77
N SER A 455 15.01 9.26 27.88
CA SER A 455 16.15 9.88 28.54
C SER A 455 17.11 8.83 29.11
N THR A 456 18.40 9.15 29.18
CA THR A 456 19.44 8.28 29.74
C THR A 456 20.05 8.89 31.01
N GLY A 457 20.79 8.08 31.78
CA GLY A 457 21.32 8.49 33.09
C GLY A 457 20.31 8.31 34.22
N SER A 458 20.68 8.76 35.42
CA SER A 458 19.83 8.63 36.62
C SER A 458 18.81 9.77 36.69
N VAL A 459 17.57 9.51 36.28
CA VAL A 459 16.46 10.48 36.34
C VAL A 459 15.64 10.30 37.63
N THR A 460 15.41 11.39 38.35
CA THR A 460 14.58 11.47 39.56
C THR A 460 13.27 12.23 39.37
N SER A 461 13.16 13.11 38.36
CA SER A 461 11.91 13.81 38.04
C SER A 461 11.80 14.23 36.57
N TRP A 462 10.57 14.33 36.07
CA TRP A 462 10.22 14.76 34.71
C TRP A 462 9.35 16.01 34.75
N SER A 463 9.53 16.91 33.79
CA SER A 463 8.68 18.08 33.57
C SER A 463 8.42 18.26 32.08
N TRP A 464 7.16 18.11 31.69
CA TRP A 464 6.70 18.22 30.31
C TRP A 464 5.96 19.52 30.07
N THR A 465 6.15 20.12 28.89
CA THR A 465 5.27 21.14 28.34
C THR A 465 4.85 20.75 26.93
N PHE A 466 3.55 20.83 26.63
CA PHE A 466 3.00 20.31 25.37
C PHE A 466 2.78 21.37 24.29
N GLY A 467 3.11 22.64 24.57
CA GLY A 467 3.02 23.76 23.64
C GLY A 467 1.64 24.42 23.55
N ASP A 468 0.61 23.88 24.20
CA ASP A 468 -0.75 24.41 24.28
C ASP A 468 -1.13 24.98 25.66
N GLY A 469 -0.16 25.05 26.57
CA GLY A 469 -0.35 25.43 27.97
C GLY A 469 -0.51 24.22 28.92
N GLY A 470 -0.67 23.00 28.39
CA GLY A 470 -0.66 21.77 29.18
C GLY A 470 0.73 21.36 29.66
N THR A 471 0.79 20.72 30.83
CA THR A 471 2.02 20.24 31.47
C THR A 471 1.83 18.86 32.11
N SER A 472 2.91 18.13 32.36
CA SER A 472 2.87 16.87 33.14
C SER A 472 4.19 16.61 33.87
N THR A 473 4.13 15.82 34.94
CA THR A 473 5.30 15.31 35.69
C THR A 473 5.44 13.79 35.63
N ALA A 474 4.54 13.10 34.93
CA ALA A 474 4.65 11.66 34.72
C ALA A 474 5.79 11.34 33.75
N GLN A 475 6.45 10.20 33.94
CA GLN A 475 7.51 9.74 33.03
C GLN A 475 6.98 9.56 31.60
N ASN A 476 5.83 8.89 31.43
CA ASN A 476 5.23 8.62 30.11
C ASN A 476 3.79 9.18 30.07
N PRO A 477 3.61 10.50 29.85
CA PRO A 477 2.28 11.11 29.90
C PRO A 477 1.45 10.87 28.64
N SER A 478 0.14 10.94 28.78
CA SER A 478 -0.82 11.05 27.67
C SER A 478 -1.43 12.45 27.71
N HIS A 479 -1.45 13.15 26.57
CA HIS A 479 -1.99 14.51 26.46
C HIS A 479 -2.96 14.64 25.29
N GLN A 480 -4.07 15.35 25.49
CA GLN A 480 -5.09 15.56 24.46
C GLN A 480 -5.10 17.02 23.99
N TYR A 481 -4.83 17.22 22.71
CA TYR A 481 -4.92 18.51 22.04
C TYR A 481 -6.34 18.75 21.51
N THR A 482 -6.98 19.83 21.97
CA THR A 482 -8.38 20.18 21.64
C THR A 482 -8.52 21.30 20.62
N SER A 483 -7.43 21.81 20.07
CA SER A 483 -7.41 22.88 19.06
C SER A 483 -6.49 22.51 17.92
N ALA A 484 -6.83 22.94 16.71
CA ALA A 484 -5.97 22.74 15.54
C ALA A 484 -4.78 23.70 15.57
N ASN A 485 -3.56 23.17 15.60
CA ASN A 485 -2.31 23.92 15.53
C ASN A 485 -1.12 22.96 15.35
N THR A 486 0.08 23.51 15.18
CA THR A 486 1.35 22.79 15.37
C THR A 486 1.92 23.12 16.75
N TYR A 487 2.27 22.09 17.52
CA TYR A 487 2.71 22.23 18.91
C TYR A 487 4.17 21.79 19.09
N THR A 488 4.94 22.62 19.78
CA THR A 488 6.28 22.30 20.27
C THR A 488 6.17 21.60 21.61
N VAL A 489 6.87 20.47 21.77
CA VAL A 489 6.87 19.70 23.01
C VAL A 489 8.27 19.76 23.62
N SER A 490 8.35 19.97 24.93
CA SER A 490 9.60 19.96 25.68
C SER A 490 9.51 19.01 26.88
N LEU A 491 10.59 18.28 27.11
CA LEU A 491 10.82 17.46 28.30
C LEU A 491 12.08 17.96 29.00
N THR A 492 11.98 18.24 30.30
CA THR A 492 13.13 18.42 31.19
C THR A 492 13.18 17.25 32.17
N VAL A 493 14.34 16.59 32.24
CA VAL A 493 14.61 15.56 33.23
C VAL A 493 15.65 16.05 34.23
N THR A 494 15.46 15.72 35.49
CA THR A 494 16.38 16.09 36.59
C THR A 494 16.84 14.83 37.29
N GLY A 495 18.12 14.78 37.63
CA GLY A 495 18.78 13.72 38.38
C GLY A 495 19.76 14.27 39.40
N PRO A 496 20.47 13.39 40.14
CA PRO A 496 21.46 13.80 41.15
C PRO A 496 22.60 14.64 40.58
N GLY A 497 22.92 14.49 39.29
CA GLY A 497 23.98 15.23 38.61
C GLY A 497 23.54 16.54 37.97
N GLY A 498 22.26 16.92 38.05
CA GLY A 498 21.72 18.12 37.42
C GLY A 498 20.49 17.84 36.56
N SER A 499 20.18 18.75 35.63
CA SER A 499 19.04 18.61 34.71
C SER A 499 19.46 18.76 33.26
N ASP A 500 18.71 18.15 32.36
CA ASP A 500 18.82 18.35 30.92
C ASP A 500 17.43 18.48 30.29
N GLY A 501 17.38 19.13 29.12
CA GLY A 501 16.12 19.45 28.44
C GLY A 501 16.18 19.16 26.95
N GLU A 502 15.14 18.50 26.43
CA GLU A 502 14.95 18.25 25.01
C GLU A 502 13.70 18.99 24.52
N THR A 503 13.80 19.71 23.41
CA THR A 503 12.68 20.43 22.80
C THR A 503 12.52 20.06 21.33
N LYS A 504 11.37 19.47 20.97
CA LYS A 504 11.02 19.14 19.59
C LYS A 504 10.03 20.17 19.07
N THR A 505 10.51 21.04 18.18
CA THR A 505 9.71 22.12 17.59
C THR A 505 8.75 21.59 16.55
N ASN A 506 7.51 22.13 16.53
CA ASN A 506 6.44 21.70 15.62
C ASN A 506 6.22 20.18 15.58
N TYR A 507 6.40 19.52 16.72
CA TYR A 507 6.46 18.06 16.81
C TYR A 507 5.10 17.40 16.60
N ILE A 508 4.03 18.00 17.14
CA ILE A 508 2.67 17.49 16.99
C ILE A 508 1.87 18.41 16.07
N THR A 509 1.27 17.84 15.03
CA THR A 509 0.39 18.58 14.08
C THR A 509 -1.05 18.15 14.25
N VAL A 510 -1.89 19.04 14.77
CA VAL A 510 -3.33 18.82 14.96
C VAL A 510 -4.08 19.56 13.87
N ASN A 511 -4.69 18.82 12.97
CA ASN A 511 -5.49 19.35 11.88
C ASN A 511 -6.91 19.69 12.36
N PRO A 512 -7.53 20.75 11.80
CA PRO A 512 -8.92 21.05 12.07
C PRO A 512 -9.82 19.90 11.60
N CYS A 513 -10.86 19.62 12.37
CA CYS A 513 -11.91 18.71 11.96
C CYS A 513 -12.78 19.44 10.93
N VAL A 514 -12.80 18.97 9.68
CA VAL A 514 -13.57 19.61 8.60
C VAL A 514 -14.90 18.87 8.44
N THR A 515 -16.00 19.60 8.60
CA THR A 515 -17.34 19.08 8.29
C THR A 515 -17.43 18.71 6.81
N PRO A 516 -18.22 17.69 6.44
CA PRO A 516 -18.40 17.38 5.02
C PRO A 516 -19.08 18.56 4.32
N THR A 517 -18.96 18.66 3.00
CA THR A 517 -19.74 19.62 2.20
C THR A 517 -20.72 18.83 1.34
N ALA A 518 -22.02 19.08 1.51
CA ALA A 518 -23.07 18.41 0.76
C ALA A 518 -23.09 18.87 -0.70
N GLY A 519 -23.26 17.92 -1.62
CA GLY A 519 -23.22 18.20 -3.05
C GLY A 519 -23.82 17.04 -3.81
N PHE A 520 -24.76 17.32 -4.72
CA PHE A 520 -25.29 16.28 -5.58
C PHE A 520 -25.87 16.82 -6.89
N VAL A 521 -25.97 15.90 -7.84
CA VAL A 521 -26.76 16.02 -9.07
C VAL A 521 -27.68 14.81 -9.23
N GLY A 522 -28.80 15.00 -9.91
CA GLY A 522 -29.70 13.94 -10.35
C GLY A 522 -29.85 13.99 -11.86
N SER A 523 -29.97 12.83 -12.50
CA SER A 523 -30.26 12.73 -13.93
C SER A 523 -31.22 11.58 -14.23
N PRO A 524 -32.29 11.82 -15.00
CA PRO A 524 -32.76 13.13 -15.50
C PRO A 524 -33.41 13.98 -14.39
N THR A 525 -33.49 15.31 -14.56
CA THR A 525 -34.22 16.21 -13.62
C THR A 525 -35.68 16.43 -14.01
N SER A 526 -36.12 15.92 -15.16
CA SER A 526 -37.51 15.96 -15.59
C SER A 526 -37.87 14.81 -16.51
N GLY A 527 -39.13 14.39 -16.49
CA GLY A 527 -39.67 13.36 -17.37
C GLY A 527 -41.00 12.82 -16.85
N ASP A 528 -41.54 11.81 -17.51
CA ASP A 528 -42.85 11.28 -17.17
C ASP A 528 -42.79 10.17 -16.10
N TYR A 529 -43.80 10.05 -15.24
CA TYR A 529 -43.85 8.94 -14.28
C TYR A 529 -44.18 7.59 -14.95
N PRO A 530 -43.58 6.47 -14.53
CA PRO A 530 -42.55 6.36 -13.49
C PRO A 530 -41.19 6.90 -13.96
N LEU A 531 -40.68 7.92 -13.28
CA LEU A 531 -39.40 8.55 -13.61
C LEU A 531 -38.31 8.00 -12.68
N LEU A 532 -37.44 7.14 -13.22
CA LEU A 532 -36.22 6.71 -12.53
C LEU A 532 -35.17 7.83 -12.62
N VAL A 533 -34.79 8.39 -11.48
CA VAL A 533 -33.71 9.37 -11.36
C VAL A 533 -32.52 8.72 -10.66
N ASN A 534 -31.35 8.80 -11.27
CA ASN A 534 -30.09 8.38 -10.63
C ASN A 534 -29.43 9.63 -10.02
N PHE A 535 -29.15 9.57 -8.73
CA PHE A 535 -28.44 10.62 -8.02
C PHE A 535 -26.95 10.27 -7.91
N THR A 536 -26.11 11.22 -8.27
CA THR A 536 -24.67 11.14 -8.11
C THR A 536 -24.25 12.06 -6.98
N ASP A 537 -23.58 11.50 -5.98
CA ASP A 537 -22.95 12.26 -4.93
C ASP A 537 -21.76 13.07 -5.47
N GLN A 538 -21.71 14.33 -5.08
CA GLN A 538 -20.61 15.26 -5.31
C GLN A 538 -20.12 15.87 -3.99
N SER A 539 -20.51 15.27 -2.86
CA SER A 539 -20.07 15.72 -1.55
C SER A 539 -18.57 15.51 -1.36
N SER A 540 -17.95 16.35 -0.53
CA SER A 540 -16.56 16.20 -0.11
C SER A 540 -16.49 15.88 1.38
N GLY A 541 -15.61 14.94 1.75
CA GLY A 541 -15.36 14.60 3.17
C GLY A 541 -16.48 13.84 3.89
N ALA A 542 -17.50 13.36 3.19
CA ALA A 542 -18.60 12.58 3.76
C ALA A 542 -18.21 11.11 4.01
N THR A 543 -18.71 10.52 5.10
CA THR A 543 -18.61 9.06 5.37
C THR A 543 -19.97 8.38 5.45
N SER A 544 -21.06 9.16 5.50
CA SER A 544 -22.44 8.66 5.52
C SER A 544 -23.39 9.66 4.85
N TRP A 545 -24.46 9.14 4.25
CA TRP A 545 -25.45 9.90 3.48
C TRP A 545 -26.86 9.60 3.99
N ALA A 546 -27.72 10.61 3.97
CA ALA A 546 -29.15 10.48 4.17
C ALA A 546 -29.88 11.35 3.14
N TRP A 547 -30.80 10.72 2.41
CA TRP A 547 -31.55 11.34 1.32
C TRP A 547 -33.04 11.37 1.63
N THR A 548 -33.69 12.47 1.25
CA THR A 548 -35.16 12.53 1.13
C THR A 548 -35.51 13.03 -0.26
N PHE A 549 -36.35 12.30 -0.99
CA PHE A 549 -36.68 12.62 -2.39
C PHE A 549 -37.89 13.54 -2.55
N GLY A 550 -38.61 13.86 -1.46
CA GLY A 550 -39.73 14.79 -1.46
C GLY A 550 -41.10 14.16 -1.73
N ASP A 551 -41.15 12.86 -2.05
CA ASP A 551 -42.37 12.05 -2.24
C ASP A 551 -42.59 11.00 -1.12
N GLY A 552 -41.81 11.08 -0.04
CA GLY A 552 -41.78 10.11 1.04
C GLY A 552 -40.67 9.05 0.91
N GLY A 553 -39.99 8.95 -0.24
CA GLY A 553 -38.84 8.07 -0.42
C GLY A 553 -37.58 8.57 0.30
N THR A 554 -36.76 7.64 0.79
CA THR A 554 -35.47 7.91 1.46
C THR A 554 -34.39 6.94 1.03
N SER A 555 -33.11 7.32 1.18
CA SER A 555 -31.98 6.40 0.98
C SER A 555 -30.78 6.77 1.86
N THR A 556 -29.89 5.80 2.08
CA THR A 556 -28.59 5.99 2.75
C THR A 556 -27.40 5.62 1.87
N ALA A 557 -27.64 5.24 0.60
CA ALA A 557 -26.56 4.96 -0.35
C ALA A 557 -25.87 6.27 -0.77
N SER A 558 -24.58 6.20 -1.13
CA SER A 558 -23.85 7.35 -1.66
C SER A 558 -24.44 7.82 -3.00
N ASN A 559 -24.68 6.90 -3.93
CA ASN A 559 -25.27 7.20 -5.24
C ASN A 559 -26.60 6.44 -5.41
N PRO A 560 -27.71 6.92 -4.80
CA PRO A 560 -28.98 6.20 -4.87
C PRO A 560 -29.67 6.40 -6.22
N SER A 561 -30.52 5.45 -6.58
CA SER A 561 -31.55 5.63 -7.59
C SER A 561 -32.92 5.67 -6.92
N HIS A 562 -33.83 6.49 -7.45
CA HIS A 562 -35.20 6.62 -6.93
C HIS A 562 -36.19 6.75 -8.08
N THR A 563 -37.33 6.07 -7.97
CA THR A 563 -38.39 6.09 -8.97
C THR A 563 -39.58 6.88 -8.45
N TYR A 564 -39.88 8.02 -9.08
CA TYR A 564 -41.07 8.79 -8.77
C TYR A 564 -42.27 8.21 -9.53
N THR A 565 -43.29 7.76 -8.81
CA THR A 565 -44.46 7.05 -9.38
C THR A 565 -45.67 7.93 -9.64
N SER A 566 -45.59 9.23 -9.37
CA SER A 566 -46.67 10.19 -9.58
C SER A 566 -46.14 11.51 -10.13
N ALA A 567 -46.94 12.21 -10.93
CA ALA A 567 -46.62 13.56 -11.40
C ALA A 567 -46.55 14.54 -10.22
N GLY A 568 -45.65 15.53 -10.31
CA GLY A 568 -45.40 16.53 -9.28
C GLY A 568 -44.01 17.17 -9.40
N THR A 569 -43.76 18.19 -8.58
CA THR A 569 -42.43 18.78 -8.40
C THR A 569 -41.88 18.40 -7.04
N PHE A 570 -40.71 17.79 -7.00
CA PHE A 570 -40.14 17.21 -5.79
C PHE A 570 -38.86 17.92 -5.35
N THR A 571 -38.77 18.20 -4.05
CA THR A 571 -37.59 18.77 -3.42
C THR A 571 -36.70 17.65 -2.90
N VAL A 572 -35.45 17.62 -3.36
CA VAL A 572 -34.47 16.60 -2.96
C VAL A 572 -33.53 17.19 -1.93
N THR A 573 -33.34 16.49 -0.83
CA THR A 573 -32.39 16.86 0.23
C THR A 573 -31.37 15.76 0.40
N GLN A 574 -30.09 16.14 0.39
CA GLN A 574 -28.98 15.29 0.78
C GLN A 574 -28.39 15.85 2.07
N THR A 575 -28.32 15.02 3.11
CA THR A 575 -27.58 15.30 4.34
C THR A 575 -26.37 14.37 4.38
N VAL A 576 -25.18 14.92 4.46
CA VAL A 576 -23.94 14.15 4.56
C VAL A 576 -23.32 14.35 5.92
N THR A 577 -22.77 13.29 6.50
CA THR A 577 -22.19 13.30 7.85
C THR A 577 -20.82 12.63 7.83
N ASN A 578 -19.91 13.18 8.63
CA ASN A 578 -18.67 12.52 9.03
C ASN A 578 -18.48 12.67 10.55
N SER A 579 -17.35 12.21 11.09
CA SER A 579 -17.05 12.31 12.52
C SER A 579 -16.96 13.74 13.05
N CYS A 580 -16.77 14.73 12.18
CA CYS A 580 -16.67 16.16 12.54
C CYS A 580 -18.02 16.88 12.56
N GLY A 581 -19.07 16.31 11.97
CA GLY A 581 -20.39 16.92 11.89
C GLY A 581 -21.15 16.58 10.61
N ASN A 582 -22.14 17.40 10.27
CA ASN A 582 -22.97 17.21 9.08
C ASN A 582 -23.10 18.52 8.28
N ASP A 583 -23.42 18.37 7.01
CA ASP A 583 -23.86 19.44 6.12
C ASP A 583 -25.05 18.96 5.29
N GLN A 584 -25.88 19.91 4.84
CA GLN A 584 -27.11 19.61 4.12
C GLN A 584 -27.26 20.49 2.89
N LEU A 585 -27.53 19.85 1.75
CA LEU A 585 -27.93 20.54 0.53
C LEU A 585 -29.40 20.21 0.23
N VAL A 586 -30.21 21.26 0.14
CA VAL A 586 -31.62 21.18 -0.29
C VAL A 586 -31.74 21.78 -1.70
N ARG A 587 -32.20 20.99 -2.66
CA ARG A 587 -32.58 21.49 -3.99
C ARG A 587 -34.11 21.49 -4.10
N THR A 588 -34.71 22.67 -3.94
CA THR A 588 -36.16 22.88 -4.07
C THR A 588 -36.64 22.70 -5.51
N ASN A 589 -37.76 21.99 -5.68
CA ASN A 589 -38.38 21.70 -6.99
C ASN A 589 -37.39 21.13 -8.02
N TYR A 590 -36.48 20.28 -7.55
CA TYR A 590 -35.35 19.79 -8.35
C TYR A 590 -35.75 18.79 -9.42
N ILE A 591 -36.70 17.89 -9.09
CA ILE A 591 -37.22 16.90 -10.02
C ILE A 591 -38.64 17.29 -10.42
N THR A 592 -38.89 17.44 -11.71
CA THR A 592 -40.23 17.70 -12.27
C THR A 592 -40.73 16.46 -12.99
N VAL A 593 -41.73 15.80 -12.41
CA VAL A 593 -42.34 14.61 -12.98
C VAL A 593 -43.66 15.00 -13.60
N THR A 594 -43.79 14.76 -14.90
CA THR A 594 -45.03 14.99 -15.65
C THR A 594 -45.81 13.70 -15.80
N THR A 595 -47.09 13.82 -16.13
CA THR A 595 -47.89 12.67 -16.56
C THR A 595 -47.49 12.33 -17.99
N PRO A 596 -47.19 11.05 -18.31
CA PRO A 596 -46.95 10.65 -19.69
C PRO A 596 -48.05 11.16 -20.61
N PRO A 597 -47.73 11.77 -21.77
CA PRO A 597 -48.76 12.13 -22.74
C PRO A 597 -49.47 10.85 -23.20
N CYS A 598 -50.77 10.79 -22.92
CA CYS A 598 -51.64 9.70 -23.33
C CYS A 598 -52.11 9.99 -24.76
N TYR A 599 -51.70 9.20 -25.75
CA TYR A 599 -52.13 9.37 -27.13
C TYR A 599 -53.24 8.37 -27.46
N ALA A 600 -54.38 8.84 -27.97
CA ALA A 600 -55.33 7.96 -28.63
C ALA A 600 -54.65 7.22 -29.80
N PRO A 601 -55.10 6.02 -30.20
CA PRO A 601 -54.60 5.33 -31.38
C PRO A 601 -54.64 6.25 -32.60
N VAL A 602 -53.75 6.04 -33.57
CA VAL A 602 -53.95 6.56 -34.93
C VAL A 602 -54.22 5.35 -35.79
N ALA A 603 -55.46 5.19 -36.25
CA ALA A 603 -55.91 4.01 -36.96
C ALA A 603 -55.27 3.96 -38.36
N ALA A 604 -54.69 2.80 -38.69
CA ALA A 604 -54.14 2.55 -40.02
C ALA A 604 -54.28 1.07 -40.37
N PHE A 605 -54.54 0.72 -41.62
CA PHE A 605 -54.54 -0.68 -42.07
C PHE A 605 -54.16 -0.90 -43.53
N VAL A 606 -53.81 -2.14 -43.85
CA VAL A 606 -53.68 -2.62 -45.23
C VAL A 606 -54.45 -3.93 -45.41
N GLY A 607 -54.88 -4.23 -46.63
CA GLY A 607 -55.50 -5.49 -47.04
C GLY A 607 -54.82 -6.04 -48.28
N SER A 608 -54.68 -7.36 -48.37
CA SER A 608 -54.13 -8.02 -49.55
C SER A 608 -54.81 -9.37 -49.81
N PRO A 609 -55.19 -9.69 -51.07
CA PRO A 609 -55.17 -8.81 -52.24
C PRO A 609 -56.28 -7.72 -52.19
N THR A 610 -56.13 -6.62 -52.94
CA THR A 610 -57.18 -5.58 -53.06
C THR A 610 -58.11 -5.78 -54.25
N SER A 611 -57.83 -6.75 -55.13
CA SER A 611 -58.75 -7.16 -56.18
C SER A 611 -58.60 -8.62 -56.58
N GLY A 612 -59.65 -9.19 -57.19
CA GLY A 612 -59.66 -10.57 -57.70
C GLY A 612 -61.08 -11.03 -58.03
N THR A 613 -61.25 -12.30 -58.41
CA THR A 613 -62.58 -12.88 -58.65
C THR A 613 -63.17 -13.48 -57.37
N TYR A 614 -64.50 -13.46 -57.20
CA TYR A 614 -65.09 -14.13 -56.02
C TYR A 614 -65.04 -15.66 -56.17
N PRO A 615 -64.92 -16.41 -55.05
CA PRO A 615 -64.70 -15.91 -53.68
C PRO A 615 -63.29 -15.32 -53.48
N LEU A 616 -63.22 -14.06 -53.02
CA LEU A 616 -61.95 -13.35 -52.77
C LEU A 616 -61.69 -13.26 -51.28
N THR A 617 -60.69 -13.98 -50.77
CA THR A 617 -60.24 -13.85 -49.39
C THR A 617 -59.18 -12.77 -49.27
N VAL A 618 -59.45 -11.73 -48.47
CA VAL A 618 -58.54 -10.62 -48.19
C VAL A 618 -58.07 -10.71 -46.74
N ASN A 619 -56.76 -10.70 -46.55
CA ASN A 619 -56.16 -10.62 -45.22
C ASN A 619 -55.87 -9.16 -44.90
N PHE A 620 -56.44 -8.66 -43.81
CA PHE A 620 -56.22 -7.32 -43.29
C PHE A 620 -55.19 -7.33 -42.18
N THR A 621 -54.28 -6.36 -42.23
CA THR A 621 -53.26 -6.14 -41.22
C THR A 621 -53.44 -4.74 -40.63
N ASP A 622 -53.62 -4.70 -39.32
CA ASP A 622 -53.58 -3.48 -38.51
C ASP A 622 -52.17 -2.86 -38.53
N GLN A 623 -52.12 -1.57 -38.83
CA GLN A 623 -50.93 -0.72 -38.78
C GLN A 623 -51.12 0.44 -37.80
N SER A 624 -52.16 0.38 -36.96
CA SER A 624 -52.48 1.45 -36.03
C SER A 624 -51.34 1.69 -35.04
N THR A 625 -51.08 2.96 -34.76
CA THR A 625 -50.01 3.38 -33.82
C THR A 625 -50.61 3.80 -32.48
N ASN A 626 -49.76 4.15 -31.50
CA ASN A 626 -50.14 4.47 -30.11
C ASN A 626 -50.82 3.32 -29.34
N ALA A 627 -50.35 2.08 -29.55
CA ALA A 627 -50.69 0.90 -28.75
C ALA A 627 -52.21 0.68 -28.50
N PRO A 628 -52.99 0.44 -29.56
CA PRO A 628 -54.39 0.04 -29.41
C PRO A 628 -54.52 -1.28 -28.64
N THR A 629 -55.56 -1.37 -27.82
CA THR A 629 -55.91 -2.56 -27.02
C THR A 629 -57.17 -3.26 -27.55
N SER A 630 -57.92 -2.65 -28.46
CA SER A 630 -59.09 -3.26 -29.11
C SER A 630 -59.35 -2.70 -30.50
N TRP A 631 -59.86 -3.55 -31.40
CA TRP A 631 -60.16 -3.24 -32.80
C TRP A 631 -61.61 -3.54 -33.15
N SER A 632 -62.18 -2.78 -34.09
CA SER A 632 -63.49 -3.02 -34.68
C SER A 632 -63.43 -2.78 -36.18
N TRP A 633 -63.79 -3.79 -36.97
CA TRP A 633 -63.74 -3.79 -38.42
C TRP A 633 -65.12 -3.90 -39.03
N THR A 634 -65.35 -3.20 -40.15
CA THR A 634 -66.49 -3.44 -41.06
C THR A 634 -65.97 -3.54 -42.49
N PHE A 635 -66.34 -4.61 -43.22
CA PHE A 635 -65.76 -4.92 -44.53
C PHE A 635 -66.56 -4.41 -45.73
N GLY A 636 -67.73 -3.80 -45.50
CA GLY A 636 -68.55 -3.16 -46.53
C GLY A 636 -69.60 -4.07 -47.20
N ASP A 637 -69.60 -5.36 -46.89
CA ASP A 637 -70.55 -6.38 -47.37
C ASP A 637 -71.48 -6.92 -46.26
N GLY A 638 -71.42 -6.30 -45.07
CA GLY A 638 -72.11 -6.76 -43.86
C GLY A 638 -71.24 -7.56 -42.90
N GLY A 639 -70.03 -7.98 -43.31
CA GLY A 639 -69.06 -8.63 -42.44
C GLY A 639 -68.39 -7.67 -41.43
N THR A 640 -68.07 -8.19 -40.24
CA THR A 640 -67.39 -7.45 -39.16
C THR A 640 -66.35 -8.32 -38.44
N SER A 641 -65.36 -7.71 -37.79
CA SER A 641 -64.41 -8.42 -36.93
C SER A 641 -63.90 -7.57 -35.77
N THR A 642 -63.46 -8.20 -34.68
CA THR A 642 -62.75 -7.55 -33.57
C THR A 642 -61.30 -8.04 -33.42
N ALA A 643 -60.84 -8.91 -34.33
CA ALA A 643 -59.45 -9.35 -34.35
C ALA A 643 -58.54 -8.21 -34.81
N GLN A 644 -57.30 -8.17 -34.31
CA GLN A 644 -56.32 -7.18 -34.76
C GLN A 644 -56.03 -7.30 -36.27
N ASN A 645 -55.79 -8.53 -36.75
CA ASN A 645 -55.49 -8.80 -38.17
C ASN A 645 -56.50 -9.82 -38.73
N PRO A 646 -57.70 -9.40 -39.15
CA PRO A 646 -58.73 -10.32 -39.60
C PRO A 646 -58.51 -10.78 -41.06
N SER A 647 -59.01 -11.98 -41.37
CA SER A 647 -59.20 -12.46 -42.74
C SER A 647 -60.69 -12.42 -43.07
N HIS A 648 -61.06 -11.89 -44.24
CA HIS A 648 -62.46 -11.78 -44.67
C HIS A 648 -62.62 -12.23 -46.13
N THR A 649 -63.65 -13.02 -46.41
CA THR A 649 -63.93 -13.56 -47.75
C THR A 649 -65.16 -12.90 -48.36
N TYR A 650 -64.95 -12.19 -49.47
CA TYR A 650 -66.02 -11.59 -50.26
C TYR A 650 -66.57 -12.63 -51.24
N THR A 651 -67.86 -12.98 -51.09
CA THR A 651 -68.51 -14.06 -51.84
C THR A 651 -69.32 -13.59 -53.04
N SER A 652 -69.31 -12.29 -53.34
CA SER A 652 -69.99 -11.71 -54.50
C SER A 652 -69.13 -10.64 -55.16
N ALA A 653 -69.29 -10.47 -56.48
CA ALA A 653 -68.69 -9.35 -57.18
C ALA A 653 -69.20 -8.00 -56.61
N GLY A 654 -68.34 -6.99 -56.57
CA GLY A 654 -68.65 -5.69 -55.99
C GLY A 654 -67.42 -4.88 -55.58
N THR A 655 -67.64 -3.63 -55.20
CA THR A 655 -66.61 -2.77 -54.59
C THR A 655 -66.96 -2.51 -53.14
N PHE A 656 -66.03 -2.80 -52.23
CA PHE A 656 -66.31 -2.83 -50.80
C PHE A 656 -65.45 -1.80 -50.04
N THR A 657 -66.10 -1.04 -49.15
CA THR A 657 -65.47 -0.05 -48.28
C THR A 657 -65.11 -0.70 -46.95
N VAL A 658 -63.85 -0.55 -46.52
CA VAL A 658 -63.36 -1.15 -45.28
C VAL A 658 -63.09 -0.06 -44.26
N THR A 659 -63.53 -0.28 -43.02
CA THR A 659 -63.29 0.62 -41.89
C THR A 659 -62.66 -0.15 -40.74
N LEU A 660 -61.63 0.42 -40.12
CA LEU A 660 -61.03 -0.02 -38.86
C LEU A 660 -61.22 1.09 -37.81
N THR A 661 -61.62 0.73 -36.59
CA THR A 661 -61.53 1.59 -35.40
C THR A 661 -60.63 0.93 -34.36
N ALA A 662 -59.59 1.64 -33.92
CA ALA A 662 -58.64 1.18 -32.93
C ALA A 662 -58.79 2.00 -31.64
N THR A 663 -58.79 1.36 -30.47
CA THR A 663 -59.04 2.01 -29.16
C THR A 663 -58.00 1.60 -28.13
N ASN A 664 -57.59 2.54 -27.27
CA ASN A 664 -56.79 2.30 -26.06
C ASN A 664 -57.39 3.08 -24.87
N SER A 665 -56.72 3.07 -23.72
CA SER A 665 -57.15 3.82 -22.51
C SER A 665 -57.15 5.34 -22.66
N CYS A 666 -56.47 5.88 -23.67
CA CYS A 666 -56.36 7.31 -23.96
C CYS A 666 -57.44 7.81 -24.94
N GLY A 667 -58.11 6.92 -25.67
CA GLY A 667 -59.15 7.28 -26.65
C GLY A 667 -59.25 6.27 -27.81
N SER A 668 -59.92 6.68 -28.88
CA SER A 668 -60.14 5.87 -30.10
C SER A 668 -59.95 6.70 -31.36
N ASP A 669 -59.51 6.07 -32.44
CA ASP A 669 -59.45 6.66 -33.79
C ASP A 669 -59.90 5.63 -34.84
N GLY A 670 -60.31 6.10 -36.02
CA GLY A 670 -60.81 5.23 -37.09
C GLY A 670 -60.37 5.64 -38.48
N GLU A 671 -60.00 4.65 -39.30
CA GLU A 671 -59.65 4.81 -40.71
C GLU A 671 -60.70 4.13 -41.59
N THR A 672 -61.15 4.81 -42.65
CA THR A 672 -62.05 4.26 -43.66
C THR A 672 -61.43 4.38 -45.05
N LYS A 673 -61.31 3.25 -45.76
CA LYS A 673 -60.87 3.19 -47.16
C LYS A 673 -62.05 2.83 -48.06
N THR A 674 -62.58 3.84 -48.74
CA THR A 674 -63.73 3.71 -49.64
C THR A 674 -63.38 2.91 -50.89
N GLY A 675 -64.19 1.90 -51.22
CA GLY A 675 -63.99 1.05 -52.41
C GLY A 675 -62.65 0.32 -52.43
N TYR A 676 -62.12 -0.02 -51.25
CA TYR A 676 -60.77 -0.54 -51.09
C TYR A 676 -60.57 -1.93 -51.72
N ILE A 677 -61.61 -2.77 -51.71
CA ILE A 677 -61.56 -4.11 -52.30
C ILE A 677 -62.49 -4.19 -53.51
N THR A 678 -61.98 -4.68 -54.64
CA THR A 678 -62.76 -4.88 -55.89
C THR A 678 -62.83 -6.36 -56.28
N VAL A 679 -64.04 -6.89 -56.37
CA VAL A 679 -64.26 -8.32 -56.66
C VAL A 679 -65.03 -8.47 -57.99
N THR A 680 -64.54 -9.31 -58.91
CA THR A 680 -65.09 -9.51 -60.27
C THR A 680 -65.55 -10.95 -60.55
N GLU A 681 -66.21 -11.19 -61.69
CA GLU A 681 -66.60 -12.53 -62.19
C GLU A 681 -65.46 -13.17 -63.03
N PRO A 682 -65.32 -14.51 -63.09
CA PRO A 682 -64.40 -15.22 -64.02
C PRO A 682 -64.95 -15.38 -65.46
N SER A 683 -64.09 -15.49 -66.49
CA SER A 683 -64.44 -15.58 -67.94
C SER A 683 -64.34 -17.00 -68.56
N THR A 684 -65.08 -17.28 -69.66
CA THR A 684 -65.20 -18.62 -70.32
C THR A 684 -65.09 -18.59 -71.86
N TRP A 685 -64.68 -19.71 -72.49
CA TRP A 685 -64.66 -19.93 -73.96
C TRP A 685 -66.03 -20.39 -74.51
N THR A 686 -66.37 -19.97 -75.72
CA THR A 686 -67.64 -20.25 -76.42
C THR A 686 -67.39 -20.73 -77.86
N VAL A 687 -67.97 -21.85 -78.29
CA VAL A 687 -67.84 -22.34 -79.68
C VAL A 687 -68.69 -21.49 -80.63
N ILE A 688 -68.08 -21.01 -81.72
CA ILE A 688 -68.68 -20.15 -82.75
C ILE A 688 -69.20 -21.00 -83.91
N THR A 689 -68.40 -21.92 -84.45
CA THR A 689 -68.82 -22.89 -85.47
C THR A 689 -67.99 -24.17 -85.40
N TYR A 690 -68.55 -25.27 -85.93
CA TYR A 690 -67.90 -26.57 -86.05
C TYR A 690 -68.30 -27.23 -87.38
N ASP A 691 -67.33 -27.77 -88.13
CA ASP A 691 -67.56 -28.45 -89.42
C ASP A 691 -66.69 -29.73 -89.53
N ASP A 692 -67.34 -30.87 -89.83
CA ASP A 692 -66.74 -32.22 -89.97
C ASP A 692 -66.83 -32.79 -91.40
N PHE A 693 -67.41 -32.03 -92.34
CA PHE A 693 -67.63 -32.40 -93.72
C PHE A 693 -68.44 -33.69 -93.98
N GLU A 694 -69.02 -34.36 -92.98
CA GLU A 694 -69.75 -35.63 -93.17
C GLU A 694 -71.08 -35.45 -93.93
N SER A 695 -71.67 -34.26 -93.81
CA SER A 695 -72.96 -33.92 -94.42
C SER A 695 -72.85 -33.05 -95.69
N GLY A 696 -71.63 -32.75 -96.15
CA GLY A 696 -71.36 -31.90 -97.30
C GLY A 696 -70.22 -30.92 -97.03
N TRP A 697 -70.17 -29.79 -97.74
CA TRP A 697 -69.17 -28.74 -97.50
C TRP A 697 -69.42 -27.89 -96.24
N GLY A 698 -70.51 -28.16 -95.51
CA GLY A 698 -70.86 -27.40 -94.31
C GLY A 698 -70.97 -25.90 -94.61
N SER A 699 -70.32 -25.08 -93.78
CA SER A 699 -70.27 -23.63 -93.96
C SER A 699 -69.26 -23.15 -95.03
N TYR A 700 -68.53 -24.07 -95.68
CA TYR A 700 -67.47 -23.79 -96.65
C TYR A 700 -67.90 -23.93 -98.12
N THR A 701 -67.12 -23.34 -99.02
CA THR A 701 -67.20 -23.55 -100.48
C THR A 701 -65.81 -23.63 -101.09
N ASP A 702 -65.70 -24.33 -102.23
CA ASP A 702 -64.51 -24.30 -103.09
C ASP A 702 -64.30 -22.89 -103.65
N GLY A 703 -63.06 -22.40 -103.54
CA GLY A 703 -62.62 -21.07 -103.94
C GLY A 703 -61.76 -21.01 -105.20
N GLY A 704 -61.52 -22.12 -105.88
CA GLY A 704 -60.64 -22.17 -107.06
C GLY A 704 -60.98 -23.23 -108.12
N GLY A 705 -61.86 -24.19 -107.83
CA GLY A 705 -62.15 -25.33 -108.72
C GLY A 705 -61.29 -26.57 -108.45
N ASP A 706 -60.34 -26.43 -107.52
CA ASP A 706 -59.28 -27.39 -107.21
C ASP A 706 -59.36 -27.89 -105.76
N CYS A 707 -60.52 -27.69 -105.13
CA CYS A 707 -60.85 -28.32 -103.86
C CYS A 707 -62.01 -29.28 -104.06
N SER A 708 -61.91 -30.49 -103.52
CA SER A 708 -63.01 -31.46 -103.56
C SER A 708 -63.35 -31.96 -102.17
N ARG A 709 -64.53 -32.57 -102.06
CA ARG A 709 -64.89 -33.29 -100.85
C ARG A 709 -64.46 -34.74 -101.04
N TYR A 710 -63.44 -35.15 -100.29
CA TYR A 710 -63.06 -36.55 -100.21
C TYR A 710 -64.11 -37.33 -99.43
N THR A 711 -64.45 -38.56 -99.85
CA THR A 711 -65.57 -39.35 -99.26
C THR A 711 -65.26 -40.84 -99.07
N ARG A 712 -63.98 -41.22 -99.19
CA ARG A 712 -63.58 -42.64 -99.11
C ARG A 712 -63.06 -43.04 -97.72
N GLY A 713 -63.08 -42.12 -96.75
CA GLY A 713 -62.71 -42.34 -95.35
C GLY A 713 -61.22 -42.52 -95.03
N THR A 714 -60.38 -42.96 -95.96
CA THR A 714 -58.95 -43.22 -95.69
C THR A 714 -58.18 -41.99 -95.19
N TYR A 715 -58.62 -40.78 -95.58
CA TYR A 715 -57.95 -39.51 -95.30
C TYR A 715 -58.82 -38.53 -94.51
N ALA A 716 -59.88 -39.01 -93.86
CA ALA A 716 -60.65 -38.29 -92.85
C ALA A 716 -60.17 -38.71 -91.44
N HIS A 717 -60.13 -37.80 -90.48
CA HIS A 717 -59.69 -38.11 -89.11
C HIS A 717 -60.78 -38.86 -88.35
N GLN A 718 -62.02 -38.40 -88.44
CA GLN A 718 -63.21 -39.06 -87.91
C GLN A 718 -64.32 -39.07 -88.96
N GLY A 719 -64.81 -40.26 -89.32
CA GLY A 719 -65.86 -40.41 -90.32
C GLY A 719 -65.35 -40.85 -91.69
N SER A 720 -66.02 -40.39 -92.74
CA SER A 720 -65.80 -40.81 -94.13
C SER A 720 -65.36 -39.67 -95.07
N ALA A 721 -65.46 -38.42 -94.64
CA ALA A 721 -65.27 -37.25 -95.47
C ALA A 721 -64.29 -36.23 -94.89
N ALA A 722 -63.61 -35.52 -95.79
CA ALA A 722 -62.73 -34.41 -95.45
C ALA A 722 -62.72 -33.40 -96.60
N ALA A 723 -62.38 -32.16 -96.32
CA ALA A 723 -62.07 -31.19 -97.36
C ALA A 723 -60.68 -31.50 -97.93
N ASP A 724 -60.61 -31.72 -99.23
CA ASP A 724 -59.38 -32.10 -99.95
C ASP A 724 -58.94 -30.94 -100.85
N ILE A 725 -57.87 -30.26 -100.46
CA ILE A 725 -57.21 -29.22 -101.23
C ILE A 725 -56.24 -29.91 -102.19
N GLN A 726 -56.55 -29.94 -103.49
CA GLN A 726 -55.78 -30.62 -104.52
C GLN A 726 -55.02 -29.61 -105.37
N ASP A 727 -53.70 -29.48 -105.22
CA ASP A 727 -52.92 -28.52 -106.00
C ASP A 727 -52.47 -29.05 -107.38
N ASN A 728 -53.44 -29.53 -108.16
CA ASN A 728 -53.16 -30.22 -109.44
C ASN A 728 -53.23 -29.31 -110.68
N SER A 729 -53.42 -28.00 -110.51
CA SER A 729 -53.83 -27.08 -111.59
C SER A 729 -52.88 -25.90 -111.86
N GLY A 730 -51.88 -25.68 -110.99
CA GLY A 730 -50.95 -24.55 -111.10
C GLY A 730 -51.56 -23.22 -110.68
N THR A 731 -52.69 -23.24 -109.97
CA THR A 731 -53.33 -22.07 -109.35
C THR A 731 -53.65 -22.35 -107.88
N SER A 732 -53.47 -21.35 -107.01
CA SER A 732 -53.62 -21.54 -105.56
C SER A 732 -55.00 -22.08 -105.18
N SER A 733 -54.99 -23.24 -104.54
CA SER A 733 -56.20 -23.99 -104.17
C SER A 733 -56.69 -23.59 -102.77
N SER A 734 -57.99 -23.32 -102.61
CA SER A 734 -58.54 -22.95 -101.31
C SER A 734 -60.03 -23.25 -101.14
N PHE A 735 -60.44 -23.53 -99.90
CA PHE A 735 -61.84 -23.50 -99.49
C PHE A 735 -62.04 -22.53 -98.32
N TYR A 736 -63.19 -21.85 -98.27
CA TYR A 736 -63.44 -20.78 -97.29
C TYR A 736 -64.91 -20.68 -96.86
N HIS A 737 -65.14 -20.08 -95.70
CA HIS A 737 -66.48 -19.85 -95.17
C HIS A 737 -67.34 -18.96 -96.09
N THR A 738 -68.53 -19.44 -96.44
CA THR A 738 -69.50 -18.71 -97.27
C THR A 738 -70.10 -17.51 -96.54
N THR A 739 -70.43 -17.67 -95.26
CA THR A 739 -70.98 -16.61 -94.38
C THR A 739 -69.93 -16.13 -93.38
N GLY A 740 -70.10 -14.92 -92.84
CA GLY A 740 -69.20 -14.35 -91.83
C GLY A 740 -69.79 -14.45 -90.42
N TYR A 741 -68.93 -14.55 -89.41
CA TYR A 741 -69.30 -14.70 -88.00
C TYR A 741 -69.03 -13.41 -87.21
N ASP A 742 -69.93 -13.05 -86.29
CA ASP A 742 -69.69 -11.93 -85.38
C ASP A 742 -68.79 -12.36 -84.22
N VAL A 743 -67.59 -11.80 -84.22
CA VAL A 743 -66.57 -12.09 -83.21
C VAL A 743 -66.17 -10.87 -82.41
N SER A 744 -66.85 -9.74 -82.59
CA SER A 744 -66.51 -8.44 -81.98
C SER A 744 -66.56 -8.43 -80.44
N GLY A 745 -67.33 -9.35 -79.84
CA GLY A 745 -67.49 -9.50 -78.40
C GLY A 745 -66.45 -10.39 -77.71
N TYR A 746 -65.55 -11.02 -78.46
CA TYR A 746 -64.51 -11.90 -77.90
C TYR A 746 -63.19 -11.13 -77.74
N SER A 747 -62.44 -11.46 -76.70
CA SER A 747 -61.07 -10.97 -76.50
C SER A 747 -60.02 -11.83 -77.19
N GLU A 748 -60.34 -13.10 -77.44
CA GLU A 748 -59.46 -14.06 -78.11
C GLU A 748 -60.29 -15.07 -78.90
N LEU A 749 -59.77 -15.55 -80.03
CA LEU A 749 -60.37 -16.60 -80.85
C LEU A 749 -59.39 -17.74 -81.05
N GLN A 750 -59.90 -18.95 -81.26
CA GLN A 750 -59.11 -20.14 -81.58
C GLN A 750 -59.77 -20.94 -82.69
N ILE A 751 -58.95 -21.44 -83.61
CA ILE A 751 -59.34 -22.41 -84.64
C ILE A 751 -58.60 -23.70 -84.32
N GLU A 752 -59.33 -24.75 -84.00
CA GLU A 752 -58.81 -26.09 -83.80
C GLU A 752 -59.25 -26.96 -84.99
N PHE A 753 -58.35 -27.72 -85.61
CA PHE A 753 -58.69 -28.58 -86.75
C PHE A 753 -57.70 -29.71 -86.93
N TRP A 754 -58.15 -30.78 -87.57
CA TRP A 754 -57.30 -31.91 -87.94
C TRP A 754 -56.91 -31.83 -89.41
N PHE A 755 -55.69 -32.23 -89.72
CA PHE A 755 -55.24 -32.33 -91.11
C PHE A 755 -54.29 -33.48 -91.38
N ARG A 756 -54.25 -33.89 -92.64
CA ARG A 756 -53.29 -34.87 -93.18
C ARG A 756 -52.89 -34.43 -94.59
N ALA A 757 -51.60 -34.28 -94.83
CA ALA A 757 -51.07 -34.01 -96.16
C ALA A 757 -50.63 -35.29 -96.87
N SER A 758 -50.65 -35.29 -98.21
CA SER A 758 -50.11 -36.33 -99.06
C SER A 758 -49.30 -35.71 -100.20
N SER A 759 -48.22 -36.39 -100.57
CA SER A 759 -47.31 -36.04 -101.67
C SER A 759 -46.48 -34.76 -101.53
N MET A 760 -46.80 -33.84 -100.61
CA MET A 760 -46.04 -32.58 -100.45
C MET A 760 -44.52 -32.76 -100.29
N GLU A 761 -43.73 -32.13 -101.14
CA GLU A 761 -42.29 -32.05 -101.05
C GLU A 761 -41.83 -31.26 -99.80
N SER A 762 -40.59 -31.49 -99.38
CA SER A 762 -40.01 -30.79 -98.23
C SER A 762 -39.91 -29.28 -98.53
N GLY A 763 -40.54 -28.47 -97.70
CA GLY A 763 -40.55 -27.01 -97.83
C GLY A 763 -41.82 -26.42 -98.43
N GLU A 764 -42.73 -27.23 -98.94
CA GLU A 764 -44.07 -26.78 -99.37
C GLU A 764 -45.00 -26.58 -98.17
N ASP A 765 -46.00 -25.72 -98.30
CA ASP A 765 -46.83 -25.30 -97.20
C ASP A 765 -48.32 -25.17 -97.52
N PHE A 766 -49.13 -25.31 -96.49
CA PHE A 766 -50.51 -24.85 -96.50
C PHE A 766 -50.72 -23.90 -95.33
N TRP A 767 -51.66 -22.98 -95.46
CA TRP A 767 -51.88 -21.96 -94.45
C TRP A 767 -53.35 -21.69 -94.18
N VAL A 768 -53.60 -21.20 -92.98
CA VAL A 768 -54.92 -20.76 -92.53
C VAL A 768 -54.95 -19.25 -92.61
N GLN A 769 -55.98 -18.72 -93.25
CA GLN A 769 -56.25 -17.30 -93.29
C GLN A 769 -57.52 -16.94 -92.54
N TYR A 770 -57.46 -15.80 -91.88
CA TYR A 770 -58.55 -15.16 -91.18
C TYR A 770 -58.93 -13.87 -91.90
N TYR A 771 -60.23 -13.70 -92.18
CA TYR A 771 -60.76 -12.47 -92.73
C TYR A 771 -61.11 -11.51 -91.60
N ASN A 772 -60.36 -10.43 -91.48
CA ASN A 772 -60.52 -9.45 -90.40
C ASN A 772 -61.64 -8.42 -90.63
N GLY A 773 -62.48 -8.64 -91.66
CA GLY A 773 -63.57 -7.76 -92.08
C GLY A 773 -63.22 -6.86 -93.26
N SER A 774 -61.94 -6.77 -93.64
CA SER A 774 -61.47 -6.04 -94.82
C SER A 774 -60.61 -6.90 -95.74
N THR A 775 -59.60 -7.57 -95.20
CA THR A 775 -58.60 -8.35 -95.96
C THR A 775 -58.39 -9.73 -95.34
N TRP A 776 -58.00 -10.69 -96.18
CA TRP A 776 -57.51 -11.99 -95.70
C TRP A 776 -56.10 -11.82 -95.12
N GLN A 777 -55.85 -12.44 -93.98
CA GLN A 777 -54.57 -12.41 -93.28
C GLN A 777 -54.16 -13.85 -92.96
N THR A 778 -52.94 -14.24 -93.30
CA THR A 778 -52.41 -15.53 -92.85
C THR A 778 -52.19 -15.50 -91.34
N VAL A 779 -52.82 -16.43 -90.63
CA VAL A 779 -52.76 -16.58 -89.16
C VAL A 779 -51.97 -17.80 -88.72
N ALA A 780 -51.78 -18.77 -89.62
CA ALA A 780 -50.87 -19.88 -89.44
C ALA A 780 -50.39 -20.40 -90.79
N THR A 781 -49.13 -20.82 -90.87
CA THR A 781 -48.53 -21.52 -92.00
C THR A 781 -47.97 -22.83 -91.46
N PHE A 782 -48.19 -23.92 -92.19
CA PHE A 782 -47.71 -25.25 -91.86
C PHE A 782 -46.87 -25.76 -93.03
N THR A 783 -45.60 -26.07 -92.78
CA THR A 783 -44.64 -26.45 -93.83
C THR A 783 -44.24 -27.93 -93.71
N SER A 784 -44.31 -28.68 -94.81
CA SER A 784 -43.89 -30.08 -94.91
C SER A 784 -42.40 -30.23 -94.60
N GLY A 785 -42.07 -31.19 -93.74
CA GLY A 785 -40.72 -31.44 -93.23
C GLY A 785 -40.32 -30.56 -92.03
N THR A 786 -41.07 -29.50 -91.74
CA THR A 786 -40.87 -28.64 -90.55
C THR A 786 -41.97 -28.89 -89.51
N ASP A 787 -43.23 -28.68 -89.90
CA ASP A 787 -44.37 -28.73 -88.98
C ASP A 787 -45.14 -30.04 -89.08
N PHE A 788 -45.10 -30.70 -90.24
CA PHE A 788 -45.73 -32.00 -90.45
C PHE A 788 -44.94 -32.89 -91.41
N SER A 789 -45.37 -34.14 -91.52
CA SER A 789 -44.90 -35.10 -92.51
C SER A 789 -46.09 -35.71 -93.23
N ASN A 790 -45.91 -36.02 -94.52
CA ASN A 790 -46.95 -36.65 -95.32
C ASN A 790 -47.47 -37.94 -94.68
N ASN A 791 -48.75 -38.20 -94.92
CA ASN A 791 -49.49 -39.39 -94.52
C ASN A 791 -49.76 -39.55 -93.01
N VAL A 792 -49.52 -38.53 -92.21
CA VAL A 792 -49.80 -38.50 -90.75
C VAL A 792 -50.86 -37.44 -90.44
N PHE A 793 -51.77 -37.74 -89.50
CA PHE A 793 -52.75 -36.77 -88.99
C PHE A 793 -52.16 -35.91 -87.88
N TYR A 794 -52.47 -34.62 -87.91
CA TYR A 794 -52.12 -33.65 -86.88
C TYR A 794 -53.34 -32.85 -86.44
N ASN A 795 -53.41 -32.50 -85.16
CA ASN A 795 -54.33 -31.50 -84.64
C ASN A 795 -53.58 -30.16 -84.53
N ALA A 796 -54.13 -29.11 -85.10
CA ALA A 796 -53.60 -27.76 -85.04
C ALA A 796 -54.58 -26.83 -84.32
N VAL A 797 -54.06 -26.07 -83.35
CA VAL A 797 -54.79 -24.98 -82.69
C VAL A 797 -54.14 -23.64 -83.03
N VAL A 798 -54.86 -22.80 -83.75
CA VAL A 798 -54.42 -21.46 -84.16
C VAL A 798 -55.14 -20.43 -83.31
N SER A 799 -54.39 -19.69 -82.49
CA SER A 799 -54.95 -18.62 -81.65
C SER A 799 -54.84 -17.27 -82.37
N ILE A 800 -55.91 -16.49 -82.32
CA ILE A 800 -56.02 -15.16 -82.90
C ILE A 800 -56.42 -14.23 -81.75
N SER A 801 -55.57 -13.27 -81.40
CA SER A 801 -55.86 -12.30 -80.35
C SER A 801 -56.45 -11.02 -80.92
N SER A 802 -57.44 -10.43 -80.23
CA SER A 802 -58.00 -9.13 -80.62
C SER A 802 -56.99 -7.99 -80.50
N SER A 803 -55.88 -8.21 -79.79
CA SER A 803 -54.74 -7.28 -79.74
C SER A 803 -53.90 -7.27 -81.02
N GLN A 804 -53.99 -8.31 -81.85
CA GLN A 804 -53.18 -8.47 -83.08
C GLN A 804 -54.01 -8.38 -84.35
N TYR A 805 -55.26 -8.85 -84.30
CA TYR A 805 -56.17 -8.88 -85.44
C TYR A 805 -57.48 -8.18 -85.09
N SER A 806 -58.06 -7.47 -86.07
CA SER A 806 -59.39 -6.89 -85.92
C SER A 806 -60.45 -7.99 -85.84
N PHE A 807 -61.38 -7.85 -84.89
CA PHE A 807 -62.50 -8.78 -84.67
C PHE A 807 -63.80 -8.14 -85.17
N PRO A 808 -64.17 -8.36 -86.43
CA PRO A 808 -65.35 -7.75 -87.03
C PRO A 808 -66.62 -8.56 -86.73
N THR A 809 -67.75 -8.07 -87.23
CA THR A 809 -69.03 -8.78 -87.18
C THR A 809 -69.21 -9.81 -88.32
N ASN A 810 -68.25 -9.94 -89.23
CA ASN A 810 -68.33 -10.76 -90.46
C ASN A 810 -67.06 -11.59 -90.72
N ALA A 811 -66.40 -12.07 -89.67
CA ALA A 811 -65.15 -12.82 -89.76
C ALA A 811 -65.30 -14.16 -90.50
N LYS A 812 -64.26 -14.59 -91.21
CA LYS A 812 -64.26 -15.83 -92.01
C LYS A 812 -62.95 -16.56 -91.91
N LEU A 813 -62.98 -17.87 -92.16
CA LEU A 813 -61.81 -18.73 -92.23
C LEU A 813 -61.63 -19.24 -93.66
N ARG A 814 -60.37 -19.44 -94.04
CA ARG A 814 -59.96 -20.04 -95.30
C ARG A 814 -58.73 -20.91 -95.06
N PHE A 815 -58.68 -22.06 -95.72
CA PHE A 815 -57.51 -22.92 -95.80
C PHE A 815 -57.01 -22.90 -97.24
N MET A 816 -55.70 -22.79 -97.44
CA MET A 816 -55.09 -22.69 -98.76
C MET A 816 -53.77 -23.46 -98.84
N CYS A 817 -53.44 -23.95 -100.04
CA CYS A 817 -52.10 -24.44 -100.42
C CYS A 817 -51.55 -23.53 -101.54
N ASP A 818 -50.23 -23.59 -101.80
CA ASP A 818 -49.60 -22.88 -102.93
C ASP A 818 -49.97 -23.50 -104.29
N ALA A 819 -49.17 -23.24 -105.34
CA ALA A 819 -49.49 -23.56 -106.73
C ALA A 819 -48.26 -24.17 -107.42
N SER A 820 -47.92 -25.40 -107.09
CA SER A 820 -46.66 -26.07 -107.42
C SER A 820 -46.74 -27.09 -108.58
N ASP A 821 -47.93 -27.33 -109.16
CA ASP A 821 -48.15 -28.18 -110.37
C ASP A 821 -47.72 -29.67 -110.21
N ASN A 822 -47.60 -30.13 -108.97
CA ASN A 822 -47.33 -31.49 -108.47
C ASN A 822 -48.54 -31.99 -107.65
N ARG A 823 -48.68 -33.31 -107.46
CA ARG A 823 -49.93 -33.92 -106.94
C ARG A 823 -50.09 -33.78 -105.41
N ASP A 824 -50.09 -32.55 -104.94
CA ASP A 824 -50.11 -32.24 -103.51
C ASP A 824 -51.53 -32.09 -102.99
N ASP A 825 -51.87 -32.93 -102.02
CA ASP A 825 -53.20 -33.00 -101.46
C ASP A 825 -53.16 -32.74 -99.95
N VAL A 826 -53.95 -31.79 -99.46
CA VAL A 826 -54.13 -31.55 -98.01
C VAL A 826 -55.58 -31.80 -97.62
N TYR A 827 -55.77 -32.79 -96.76
CA TYR A 827 -57.06 -33.19 -96.22
C TYR A 827 -57.29 -32.50 -94.87
N ILE A 828 -58.32 -31.67 -94.75
CA ILE A 828 -58.72 -30.95 -93.52
C ILE A 828 -60.05 -31.50 -92.99
N ASP A 829 -60.14 -31.69 -91.68
CA ASP A 829 -61.28 -32.29 -90.99
C ASP A 829 -61.48 -31.69 -89.57
N GLU A 830 -62.67 -31.88 -89.00
CA GLU A 830 -63.07 -31.47 -87.63
C GLU A 830 -62.64 -30.04 -87.22
N ILE A 831 -63.07 -29.03 -87.98
CA ILE A 831 -62.70 -27.63 -87.70
C ILE A 831 -63.63 -27.06 -86.61
N GLU A 832 -63.11 -26.70 -85.45
CA GLU A 832 -63.78 -25.93 -84.39
C GLU A 832 -63.25 -24.49 -84.32
N PHE A 833 -64.13 -23.50 -84.45
CA PHE A 833 -63.80 -22.09 -84.24
C PHE A 833 -64.48 -21.60 -82.95
N ARG A 834 -63.73 -21.08 -81.97
CA ARG A 834 -64.24 -20.65 -80.64
C ARG A 834 -63.69 -19.29 -80.19
N GLY A 835 -64.36 -18.61 -79.26
CA GLY A 835 -63.99 -17.29 -78.73
C GLY A 835 -64.12 -17.14 -77.21
N MET A 836 -63.18 -16.41 -76.59
CA MET A 836 -63.15 -16.12 -75.15
C MET A 836 -63.79 -14.76 -74.89
N GLY A 837 -64.90 -14.70 -74.16
CA GLY A 837 -65.62 -13.44 -73.90
C GLY A 837 -67.15 -13.57 -73.77
N GLY A 838 -67.75 -12.68 -72.98
CA GLY A 838 -69.16 -12.73 -72.53
C GLY A 838 -70.21 -12.38 -73.60
N GLY A 839 -70.39 -13.23 -74.60
CA GLY A 839 -71.57 -13.33 -75.45
C GLY A 839 -72.17 -14.73 -75.39
N THR A 840 -73.48 -14.85 -75.19
CA THR A 840 -74.20 -16.10 -74.89
C THR A 840 -74.37 -17.07 -76.07
N SER A 841 -73.78 -18.28 -76.01
CA SER A 841 -74.41 -19.56 -76.41
C SER A 841 -73.50 -20.77 -76.10
N GLY A 842 -73.88 -21.61 -75.13
CA GLY A 842 -73.01 -22.67 -74.58
C GLY A 842 -73.06 -24.05 -75.24
N PHE A 843 -72.17 -24.93 -74.78
CA PHE A 843 -72.39 -26.27 -74.19
C PHE A 843 -71.11 -26.66 -73.42
N ALA A 844 -71.28 -27.48 -72.38
CA ALA A 844 -70.31 -27.68 -71.29
C ALA A 844 -69.46 -28.96 -71.42
N LYS A 845 -68.21 -28.91 -70.91
CA LYS A 845 -67.54 -29.89 -70.02
C LYS A 845 -66.11 -29.42 -69.66
N ASN A 846 -65.82 -29.10 -68.39
CA ASN A 846 -65.13 -29.93 -67.37
C ASN A 846 -63.71 -30.37 -67.83
N GLU A 847 -62.56 -30.02 -67.24
CA GLU A 847 -62.12 -29.63 -65.87
C GLU A 847 -60.77 -28.86 -65.96
N PRO A 848 -60.38 -28.07 -64.95
CA PRO A 848 -58.99 -27.62 -64.77
C PRO A 848 -58.14 -28.65 -64.00
N LEU A 849 -56.93 -28.95 -64.48
CA LEU A 849 -55.91 -29.71 -63.74
C LEU A 849 -54.90 -28.75 -63.12
N LEU A 850 -54.95 -28.58 -61.80
CA LEU A 850 -53.82 -28.66 -60.85
C LEU A 850 -54.30 -28.25 -59.43
N PRO A 851 -53.93 -28.96 -58.32
CA PRO A 851 -54.60 -28.86 -57.01
C PRO A 851 -53.98 -27.87 -56.00
N GLU A 852 -54.79 -27.44 -55.02
CA GLU A 852 -54.53 -26.37 -54.04
C GLU A 852 -53.89 -26.77 -52.67
N GLU A 853 -53.28 -27.97 -52.49
CA GLU A 853 -52.71 -28.39 -51.19
C GLU A 853 -51.26 -28.96 -51.20
N PHE A 854 -50.51 -28.75 -50.10
CA PHE A 854 -49.16 -29.28 -49.85
C PHE A 854 -49.18 -30.80 -49.61
N SER A 855 -48.40 -31.58 -50.38
CA SER A 855 -48.20 -33.02 -50.14
C SER A 855 -46.73 -33.38 -49.91
N LEU A 856 -46.48 -34.33 -48.99
CA LEU A 856 -45.18 -34.90 -48.69
C LEU A 856 -45.28 -36.41 -48.92
N ALA A 857 -44.58 -36.93 -49.93
CA ALA A 857 -44.63 -38.34 -50.27
C ALA A 857 -43.81 -39.17 -49.26
N GLN A 858 -44.35 -40.34 -48.88
CA GLN A 858 -43.61 -41.30 -48.06
C GLN A 858 -42.58 -42.01 -48.94
N ASN A 859 -41.30 -41.97 -48.54
CA ASN A 859 -40.27 -42.71 -49.26
C ASN A 859 -40.10 -44.14 -48.68
N TYR A 860 -40.36 -45.14 -49.51
CA TYR A 860 -40.29 -46.57 -49.19
C TYR A 860 -39.62 -47.32 -50.35
N PRO A 861 -38.92 -48.43 -50.05
CA PRO A 861 -37.51 -48.51 -49.69
C PRO A 861 -36.58 -48.61 -50.93
N ASN A 862 -35.39 -48.00 -50.87
CA ASN A 862 -34.29 -48.28 -51.80
C ASN A 862 -33.34 -49.30 -51.15
N PRO A 863 -33.44 -50.62 -51.44
CA PRO A 863 -32.95 -51.64 -50.51
C PRO A 863 -31.43 -51.84 -50.45
N PHE A 864 -30.62 -51.13 -51.24
CA PHE A 864 -29.15 -51.30 -51.26
C PHE A 864 -28.37 -50.02 -51.61
N ASN A 865 -29.01 -48.85 -51.57
CA ASN A 865 -28.35 -47.58 -51.84
C ASN A 865 -28.29 -46.76 -50.53
N PRO A 866 -27.10 -46.35 -50.06
CA PRO A 866 -26.99 -45.47 -48.89
C PRO A 866 -27.63 -44.10 -49.12
N VAL A 867 -27.93 -43.71 -50.37
CA VAL A 867 -28.59 -42.46 -50.72
C VAL A 867 -30.09 -42.67 -50.94
N THR A 868 -30.89 -41.87 -50.24
CA THR A 868 -32.36 -41.80 -50.40
C THR A 868 -32.80 -40.38 -50.75
N GLN A 869 -33.97 -40.21 -51.37
CA GLN A 869 -34.48 -38.92 -51.84
C GLN A 869 -35.74 -38.50 -51.08
N ILE A 870 -35.79 -37.29 -50.52
CA ILE A 870 -36.95 -36.79 -49.79
C ILE A 870 -37.66 -35.74 -50.66
N SER A 871 -38.87 -36.05 -51.12
CA SER A 871 -39.65 -35.19 -52.03
C SER A 871 -40.83 -34.50 -51.35
N PHE A 872 -41.02 -33.20 -51.63
CA PHE A 872 -42.12 -32.39 -51.10
C PHE A 872 -42.54 -31.31 -52.11
N THR A 873 -43.79 -30.87 -52.05
CA THR A 873 -44.32 -29.78 -52.90
C THR A 873 -44.72 -28.59 -52.05
N LEU A 874 -44.42 -27.38 -52.53
CA LEU A 874 -44.81 -26.12 -51.93
C LEU A 874 -45.73 -25.34 -52.88
N PRO A 875 -46.97 -24.95 -52.53
CA PRO A 875 -47.77 -23.98 -53.29
C PRO A 875 -47.26 -22.55 -53.16
N THR A 876 -46.45 -22.22 -52.15
CA THR A 876 -45.89 -20.87 -51.97
C THR A 876 -44.46 -20.89 -51.44
N THR A 877 -43.71 -19.82 -51.74
CA THR A 877 -42.32 -19.64 -51.28
C THR A 877 -42.27 -19.46 -49.76
N GLN A 878 -41.44 -20.25 -49.06
CA GLN A 878 -41.28 -20.15 -47.61
C GLN A 878 -39.97 -20.75 -47.10
N ASP A 879 -39.52 -20.28 -45.93
CA ASP A 879 -38.41 -20.88 -45.19
C ASP A 879 -38.79 -22.25 -44.63
N ILE A 880 -37.96 -23.24 -44.96
CA ILE A 880 -38.14 -24.60 -44.48
C ILE A 880 -36.89 -25.13 -43.81
N ARG A 881 -37.12 -26.01 -42.82
CA ARG A 881 -36.09 -26.79 -42.16
C ARG A 881 -36.39 -28.27 -42.27
N LEU A 882 -35.50 -29.03 -42.90
CA LEU A 882 -35.56 -30.48 -43.05
C LEU A 882 -34.47 -31.13 -42.20
N GLU A 883 -34.88 -31.87 -41.17
CA GLU A 883 -33.99 -32.52 -40.21
C GLU A 883 -34.22 -34.04 -40.19
N VAL A 884 -33.18 -34.83 -39.92
CA VAL A 884 -33.26 -36.29 -39.77
C VAL A 884 -32.86 -36.69 -38.35
N PHE A 885 -33.58 -37.64 -37.77
CA PHE A 885 -33.44 -38.15 -36.40
C PHE A 885 -33.34 -39.67 -36.40
N ASN A 886 -32.56 -40.25 -35.47
CA ASN A 886 -32.53 -41.69 -35.24
C ASN A 886 -33.75 -42.17 -34.43
N ILE A 887 -33.89 -43.48 -34.22
CA ILE A 887 -35.02 -44.06 -33.46
C ILE A 887 -35.08 -43.62 -31.99
N LEU A 888 -33.98 -43.09 -31.44
CA LEU A 888 -33.93 -42.52 -30.09
C LEU A 888 -34.35 -41.05 -30.05
N GLY A 889 -34.76 -40.48 -31.20
CA GLY A 889 -35.16 -39.07 -31.32
C GLY A 889 -33.98 -38.10 -31.34
N GLN A 890 -32.74 -38.58 -31.47
CA GLN A 890 -31.57 -37.72 -31.58
C GLN A 890 -31.38 -37.27 -33.02
N ARG A 891 -31.19 -35.97 -33.25
CA ARG A 891 -30.94 -35.42 -34.58
C ARG A 891 -29.60 -35.91 -35.11
N VAL A 892 -29.62 -36.56 -36.26
CA VAL A 892 -28.43 -37.07 -36.93
C VAL A 892 -27.97 -36.14 -38.06
N GLU A 893 -28.88 -35.42 -38.73
CA GLU A 893 -28.52 -34.51 -39.83
C GLU A 893 -29.53 -33.37 -40.03
N VAL A 894 -29.09 -32.28 -40.67
CA VAL A 894 -29.95 -31.20 -41.18
C VAL A 894 -29.68 -31.08 -42.68
N LEU A 895 -30.69 -31.34 -43.50
CA LEU A 895 -30.56 -31.42 -44.96
C LEU A 895 -30.91 -30.10 -45.66
N ALA A 896 -31.77 -29.30 -45.05
CA ALA A 896 -32.10 -27.95 -45.50
C ALA A 896 -32.50 -27.08 -44.32
N ASP A 897 -32.12 -25.81 -44.35
CA ASP A 897 -32.51 -24.77 -43.39
C ASP A 897 -32.46 -23.42 -44.13
N ARG A 898 -33.38 -23.23 -45.09
CA ARG A 898 -33.42 -22.08 -46.03
C ARG A 898 -34.77 -21.96 -46.74
N ALA A 899 -34.99 -20.84 -47.44
CA ALA A 899 -36.15 -20.62 -48.31
C ALA A 899 -36.17 -21.51 -49.56
N PHE A 900 -37.36 -22.00 -49.92
CA PHE A 900 -37.67 -22.65 -51.20
C PHE A 900 -38.89 -21.99 -51.83
N GLY A 901 -38.94 -21.92 -53.17
CA GLY A 901 -40.05 -21.33 -53.93
C GLY A 901 -41.32 -22.21 -53.96
N ALA A 902 -42.37 -21.76 -54.65
CA ALA A 902 -43.48 -22.63 -55.02
C ALA A 902 -43.03 -23.65 -56.09
N GLY A 903 -43.37 -24.92 -55.94
CA GLY A 903 -43.01 -26.01 -56.83
C GLY A 903 -42.76 -27.34 -56.12
N SER A 904 -42.40 -28.38 -56.87
CA SER A 904 -42.03 -29.68 -56.32
C SER A 904 -40.51 -29.82 -56.21
N TYR A 905 -40.03 -30.27 -55.05
CA TYR A 905 -38.60 -30.39 -54.72
C TYR A 905 -38.26 -31.80 -54.27
N THR A 906 -37.01 -32.19 -54.46
CA THR A 906 -36.44 -33.46 -53.99
C THR A 906 -35.04 -33.24 -53.46
N ILE A 907 -34.78 -33.63 -52.20
CA ILE A 907 -33.49 -33.45 -51.52
C ILE A 907 -32.89 -34.83 -51.21
N PRO A 908 -31.68 -35.16 -51.70
CA PRO A 908 -31.01 -36.41 -51.36
C PRO A 908 -30.44 -36.38 -49.94
N TRP A 909 -30.49 -37.52 -49.25
CA TRP A 909 -29.77 -37.80 -48.02
C TRP A 909 -28.84 -38.99 -48.22
N ASP A 910 -27.54 -38.79 -48.01
CA ASP A 910 -26.54 -39.87 -48.02
C ASP A 910 -26.33 -40.41 -46.59
N ALA A 911 -26.95 -41.55 -46.33
CA ALA A 911 -26.85 -42.26 -45.07
C ALA A 911 -25.66 -43.25 -45.01
N SER A 912 -24.65 -43.10 -45.88
CA SER A 912 -23.45 -43.96 -45.89
C SER A 912 -22.74 -44.01 -44.53
N LYS A 913 -22.82 -42.96 -43.72
CA LYS A 913 -22.22 -42.86 -42.37
C LYS A 913 -23.14 -43.33 -41.23
N HIS A 914 -24.38 -43.72 -41.53
CA HIS A 914 -25.38 -44.09 -40.52
C HIS A 914 -25.73 -45.59 -40.61
N SER A 915 -26.05 -46.22 -39.47
CA SER A 915 -26.36 -47.66 -39.44
C SER A 915 -27.73 -47.95 -40.05
N SER A 916 -27.94 -49.17 -40.58
CA SER A 916 -29.27 -49.68 -40.93
C SER A 916 -30.22 -49.52 -39.74
N GLY A 917 -31.43 -49.02 -39.95
CA GLY A 917 -32.39 -48.77 -38.89
C GLY A 917 -33.55 -47.86 -39.30
N VAL A 918 -34.42 -47.57 -38.34
CA VAL A 918 -35.52 -46.62 -38.52
C VAL A 918 -35.03 -45.21 -38.20
N TYR A 919 -35.31 -44.29 -39.11
CA TYR A 919 -35.07 -42.86 -38.96
C TYR A 919 -36.38 -42.09 -39.10
N PHE A 920 -36.44 -40.91 -38.52
CA PHE A 920 -37.53 -39.97 -38.72
C PHE A 920 -36.97 -38.73 -39.38
N TYR A 921 -37.68 -38.19 -40.38
CA TYR A 921 -37.34 -36.88 -40.91
C TYR A 921 -38.50 -35.92 -40.69
N ARG A 922 -38.16 -34.68 -40.39
CA ARG A 922 -39.11 -33.63 -40.03
C ARG A 922 -38.89 -32.43 -40.92
N LEU A 923 -39.96 -32.01 -41.60
CA LEU A 923 -40.03 -30.77 -42.36
C LEU A 923 -40.86 -29.77 -41.57
N SER A 924 -40.25 -28.65 -41.20
CA SER A 924 -40.90 -27.57 -40.45
C SER A 924 -40.72 -26.22 -41.14
N SER A 925 -41.78 -25.43 -41.16
CA SER A 925 -41.78 -24.00 -41.46
C SER A 925 -42.45 -23.24 -40.31
N ALA A 926 -42.63 -21.93 -40.46
CA ALA A 926 -43.44 -21.14 -39.53
C ALA A 926 -44.92 -21.59 -39.48
N THR A 927 -45.43 -22.18 -40.55
CA THR A 927 -46.86 -22.48 -40.73
C THR A 927 -47.22 -23.96 -40.56
N PHE A 928 -46.24 -24.87 -40.62
CA PHE A 928 -46.50 -26.29 -40.37
C PHE A 928 -45.26 -27.05 -39.89
N ASN A 929 -45.51 -28.20 -39.28
CA ASN A 929 -44.47 -29.13 -38.85
C ASN A 929 -44.94 -30.57 -39.09
N LYS A 930 -44.30 -31.28 -40.02
CA LYS A 930 -44.69 -32.65 -40.41
C LYS A 930 -43.49 -33.59 -40.27
N THR A 931 -43.69 -34.70 -39.56
CA THR A 931 -42.67 -35.73 -39.33
C THR A 931 -43.08 -37.04 -39.99
N MET A 932 -42.16 -37.68 -40.69
CA MET A 932 -42.38 -38.96 -41.38
C MET A 932 -41.33 -39.99 -40.96
N LYS A 933 -41.72 -41.26 -40.99
CA LYS A 933 -40.84 -42.39 -40.71
C LYS A 933 -40.21 -42.91 -41.99
N MET A 934 -38.93 -43.23 -41.94
CA MET A 934 -38.17 -43.89 -42.99
C MET A 934 -37.43 -45.10 -42.43
N VAL A 935 -37.31 -46.16 -43.23
CA VAL A 935 -36.52 -47.34 -42.87
C VAL A 935 -35.34 -47.41 -43.82
N LEU A 936 -34.13 -47.40 -43.26
CA LEU A 936 -32.89 -47.60 -44.00
C LEU A 936 -32.41 -49.03 -43.75
N MET A 937 -32.25 -49.81 -44.81
CA MET A 937 -31.60 -51.11 -44.76
C MET A 937 -30.36 -51.02 -45.65
N LYS A 938 -29.16 -51.03 -45.04
CA LYS A 938 -27.92 -51.36 -45.75
C LYS A 938 -27.77 -52.85 -45.92
#